data_AF-A0A4D5R9C1-F1
#
_entry.id   AF-A0A4D5R9C1-F1
#
_cell.length_a   1.000
_cell.length_b   1.000
_cell.length_c   1.000
_cell.angle_alpha   90.00
_cell.angle_beta   90.00
_cell.angle_gamma   90.00
#
_symmetry.space_group_name_H-M   'P 1'
#
loop_
_entity.id
_entity.type
_entity.pdbx_description
1 polymer ?
#
loop_
_entity_poly.entity_id
_entity_poly.type
_entity_poly.pdbx_seq_one_letter_code
_entity_poly.pdbx_strand_id
1 'polypeptide(L)'
;MPVFHTKTIESILEPVAQQVERLVILHEEAEDGNAMPDLERPVQAVSKAVANLVKVGKETINSSDDPILKQDMPQALHRVESASKLLEEASAMLKADPYSGPARKKLIEGARGILQGTSSLLLCFDESEVRKIIRECKKVLDYLAVAEVIESMEDLVQFVKDLSPCLTKVSRDVDGREKELTHQIHREILVRCLDQVKTLAPILICSMKIFIQILVQGGKGVEEAAENRNYLSQRMTDEINEIIRVLQLTTYDEDEWDADNLTVMKKAQNAVHGKMQTAMDWLGDPLALKGGVGEKSMRQMLEYANRVADRSLPPDHDAVKKLTGDIASMTDALCELRQDGKGASPQAQSLAHGIQQKLKELNGLIVRSVVNVEKSGIQQPAHTVAGRVEQAQRWLTNPTLDDKGLGQQAVQLIIEEGRKVAEGLHGVPKQEIVSLSNDVDTLSRQLSEMCLHGQGNTPQAQAVARTLSAKLHDLKMKIQSALVNRVVEDFIDITTPLKQFTNAVLAEEGTPNREQVFNDKTRVLQEFSVRAAKTARMVAAGGCNNKKLAEALLTSASQVESLTPQLVNAGRIRMAYPGNRAADEHFENLRKQYAESIQKMRNLGDEATDTVNFIKASEDSMVKHTTLCEDAVNTKTPQAMVDNAASIARLANRVLMVAKQESDNSEDPLFVDRVNNASDQLQSCVTPMVQDAKSVALNINDHASVSRWRETNRTLINSVGNVRSAITPEGPPELPPLPELDRLHISDQVPPRPPLPTGDHPPPRPPPPETDDEDEMHFPVPQANQPIMMAAHGLHQEVRQWSSKDNDIVAAAKKMAILMAKLSQLVRGEGGTKKDLISCAKSIAEASEEVTRLAKELARQCTDKRMRTNLLQVCERIPTIGTQLKILSTVKATMLGAQAPFPVPDGREIVCGTEEDQEATDMLVGNAQNLMQSVKETVRAAEAASIKIRTDAGIRLRWVRKQPWYQY
;
A
#
# COMPACT_ATOMS: atom_id res chain seq x y z
N MET A 1 11.29 4.40 23.63
CA MET A 1 10.35 3.27 23.55
C MET A 1 10.93 2.09 22.78
N PRO A 2 10.50 0.84 23.03
CA PRO A 2 10.97 -0.33 22.30
C PRO A 2 10.64 -0.27 20.81
N VAL A 3 11.63 -0.61 19.97
CA VAL A 3 11.55 -0.57 18.50
C VAL A 3 11.89 -1.96 17.95
N PHE A 4 11.26 -2.38 16.84
CA PHE A 4 11.38 -3.75 16.31
C PHE A 4 11.49 -3.81 14.77
N HIS A 5 11.98 -2.75 14.14
CA HIS A 5 12.01 -2.63 12.68
C HIS A 5 13.12 -3.43 12.00
N THR A 6 14.01 -4.08 12.77
CA THR A 6 15.06 -4.97 12.25
C THR A 6 15.07 -6.32 12.95
N LYS A 7 15.43 -7.36 12.20
CA LYS A 7 15.53 -8.75 12.68
C LYS A 7 16.55 -8.87 13.81
N THR A 8 17.65 -8.11 13.70
CA THR A 8 18.66 -8.03 14.75
C THR A 8 18.06 -7.51 16.06
N ILE A 9 17.32 -6.40 16.04
CA ILE A 9 16.70 -5.85 17.25
C ILE A 9 15.67 -6.82 17.84
N GLU A 10 14.79 -7.38 17.01
CA GLU A 10 13.77 -8.35 17.42
C GLU A 10 14.41 -9.58 18.10
N SER A 11 15.44 -10.17 17.48
CA SER A 11 16.13 -11.36 17.99
C SER A 11 16.84 -11.16 19.33
N ILE A 12 17.22 -9.94 19.66
CA ILE A 12 17.89 -9.60 20.93
C ILE A 12 16.85 -9.21 21.99
N LEU A 13 15.82 -8.44 21.64
CA LEU A 13 14.82 -7.98 22.59
C LEU A 13 13.85 -9.08 23.03
N GLU A 14 13.49 -10.02 22.16
CA GLU A 14 12.57 -11.11 22.52
C GLU A 14 13.06 -11.93 23.74
N PRO A 15 14.28 -12.48 23.78
CA PRO A 15 14.76 -13.23 24.94
C PRO A 15 14.97 -12.36 26.18
N VAL A 16 15.28 -11.08 26.02
CA VAL A 16 15.40 -10.12 27.15
C VAL A 16 14.03 -9.85 27.76
N ALA A 17 13.03 -9.57 26.93
CA ALA A 17 11.66 -9.37 27.37
C ALA A 17 11.11 -10.61 28.09
N GLN A 18 11.39 -11.82 27.58
CA GLN A 18 10.97 -13.07 28.23
C GLN A 18 11.59 -13.25 29.63
N GLN A 19 12.83 -12.80 29.85
CA GLN A 19 13.44 -12.85 31.19
C GLN A 19 12.82 -11.81 32.13
N VAL A 20 12.59 -10.59 31.64
CA VAL A 20 11.91 -9.52 32.38
C VAL A 20 10.49 -9.95 32.76
N GLU A 21 9.78 -10.57 31.84
CA GLU A 21 8.44 -11.13 32.03
C GLU A 21 8.39 -12.08 33.25
N ARG A 22 9.36 -13.01 33.35
CA ARG A 22 9.45 -13.93 34.49
C ARG A 22 9.64 -13.18 35.82
N LEU A 23 10.42 -12.09 35.83
CA LEU A 23 10.62 -11.27 37.03
C LEU A 23 9.34 -10.52 37.42
N VAL A 24 8.55 -10.06 36.43
CA VAL A 24 7.25 -9.41 36.68
C VAL A 24 6.25 -10.40 37.27
N ILE A 25 6.20 -11.62 36.76
CA ILE A 25 5.32 -12.68 37.31
C ILE A 25 5.69 -12.99 38.76
N LEU A 26 6.98 -13.18 39.05
CA LEU A 26 7.45 -13.44 40.42
C LEU A 26 7.12 -12.28 41.37
N HIS A 27 7.25 -11.04 40.91
CA HIS A 27 6.83 -9.88 41.68
C HIS A 27 5.36 -9.93 42.06
N GLU A 28 4.47 -10.22 41.09
CA GLU A 28 3.03 -10.28 41.33
C GLU A 28 2.69 -11.41 42.32
N GLU A 29 3.28 -12.60 42.15
CA GLU A 29 3.09 -13.72 43.08
C GLU A 29 3.54 -13.37 44.50
N ALA A 30 4.56 -12.53 44.65
CA ALA A 30 4.99 -12.04 45.94
C ALA A 30 4.12 -10.90 46.50
N GLU A 31 3.39 -10.16 45.68
CA GLU A 31 2.32 -9.25 46.12
C GLU A 31 1.13 -10.04 46.69
N ASP A 32 0.84 -11.22 46.14
CA ASP A 32 -0.17 -12.16 46.65
C ASP A 32 0.26 -12.88 47.96
N GLY A 33 1.42 -12.54 48.52
CA GLY A 33 1.91 -13.05 49.80
C GLY A 33 2.82 -14.28 49.70
N ASN A 34 3.29 -14.65 48.50
CA ASN A 34 4.29 -15.70 48.35
C ASN A 34 5.72 -15.18 48.63
N ALA A 35 6.61 -16.07 49.07
CA ALA A 35 8.02 -15.74 49.26
C ALA A 35 8.74 -15.64 47.90
N MET A 36 9.55 -14.59 47.70
CA MET A 36 10.40 -14.49 46.51
C MET A 36 11.47 -15.60 46.48
N PRO A 37 11.70 -16.26 45.33
CA PRO A 37 12.78 -17.23 45.19
C PRO A 37 14.16 -16.56 45.16
N ASP A 38 15.22 -17.35 45.36
CA ASP A 38 16.60 -16.86 45.25
C ASP A 38 16.92 -16.44 43.79
N LEU A 39 17.18 -15.14 43.61
CA LEU A 39 17.48 -14.52 42.33
C LEU A 39 18.98 -14.29 42.10
N GLU A 40 19.87 -14.73 42.99
CA GLU A 40 21.31 -14.43 42.92
C GLU A 40 21.93 -14.92 41.61
N ARG A 41 21.68 -16.19 41.23
CA ARG A 41 22.22 -16.77 40.00
C ARG A 41 21.65 -16.13 38.72
N PRO A 42 20.31 -15.98 38.56
CA PRO A 42 19.73 -15.28 37.41
C PRO A 42 20.24 -13.84 37.27
N VAL A 43 20.29 -13.07 38.36
CA VAL A 43 20.72 -11.67 38.32
C VAL A 43 22.22 -11.54 38.01
N GLN A 44 23.07 -12.44 38.53
CA GLN A 44 24.48 -12.48 38.16
C GLN A 44 24.69 -12.78 36.66
N ALA A 45 23.86 -13.64 36.07
CA ALA A 45 23.93 -13.90 34.63
C ALA A 45 23.56 -12.65 33.81
N VAL A 46 22.50 -11.94 34.19
CA VAL A 46 22.09 -10.66 33.59
C VAL A 46 23.21 -9.62 33.74
N SER A 47 23.78 -9.48 34.94
CA SER A 47 24.88 -8.53 35.21
C SER A 47 26.12 -8.79 34.35
N LYS A 48 26.52 -10.05 34.18
CA LYS A 48 27.62 -10.42 33.26
C LYS A 48 27.30 -10.08 31.82
N ALA A 49 26.07 -10.33 31.36
CA ALA A 49 25.64 -9.99 30.00
C ALA A 49 25.66 -8.46 29.78
N VAL A 50 25.15 -7.70 30.74
CA VAL A 50 25.20 -6.23 30.74
C VAL A 50 26.63 -5.71 30.74
N ALA A 51 27.52 -6.27 31.54
CA ALA A 51 28.93 -5.87 31.58
C ALA A 51 29.61 -6.06 30.23
N ASN A 52 29.36 -7.18 29.55
CA ASN A 52 29.84 -7.42 28.19
C ASN A 52 29.23 -6.43 27.18
N LEU A 53 27.93 -6.18 27.26
CA LEU A 53 27.23 -5.23 26.39
C LEU A 53 27.79 -3.80 26.56
N VAL A 54 28.03 -3.38 27.80
CA VAL A 54 28.62 -2.07 28.12
C VAL A 54 30.06 -1.98 27.63
N LYS A 55 30.84 -3.06 27.76
CA LYS A 55 32.21 -3.12 27.23
C LYS A 55 32.21 -2.93 25.71
N VAL A 56 31.41 -3.72 24.98
CA VAL A 56 31.29 -3.64 23.51
C VAL A 56 30.77 -2.27 23.07
N GLY A 57 29.79 -1.70 23.79
CA GLY A 57 29.28 -0.35 23.51
C GLY A 57 30.36 0.72 23.68
N LYS A 58 31.15 0.67 24.76
CA LYS A 58 32.28 1.60 24.97
C LYS A 58 33.35 1.44 23.90
N GLU A 59 33.69 0.21 23.51
CA GLU A 59 34.63 -0.05 22.40
C GLU A 59 34.10 0.52 21.07
N THR A 60 32.81 0.33 20.78
CA THR A 60 32.15 0.84 19.57
C THR A 60 32.18 2.37 19.51
N ILE A 61 31.86 3.05 20.61
CA ILE A 61 31.93 4.52 20.73
C ILE A 61 33.36 5.01 20.44
N ASN A 62 34.36 4.34 21.03
CA ASN A 62 35.76 4.73 20.90
C ASN A 62 36.30 4.53 19.47
N SER A 63 35.84 3.50 18.76
CA SER A 63 36.23 3.23 17.38
C SER A 63 35.41 3.97 16.32
N SER A 64 34.31 4.61 16.70
CA SER A 64 33.40 5.28 15.76
C SER A 64 33.80 6.73 15.50
N ASP A 65 33.54 7.21 14.30
CA ASP A 65 33.65 8.64 13.93
C ASP A 65 32.30 9.37 13.96
N ASP A 66 31.21 8.69 14.36
CA ASP A 66 29.87 9.29 14.44
C ASP A 66 29.70 10.12 15.73
N PRO A 67 29.61 11.47 15.64
CA PRO A 67 29.48 12.33 16.82
C PRO A 67 28.13 12.14 17.54
N ILE A 68 27.06 11.80 16.80
CA ILE A 68 25.72 11.59 17.36
C ILE A 68 25.74 10.30 18.19
N LEU A 69 26.34 9.23 17.65
CA LEU A 69 26.52 7.99 18.41
C LEU A 69 27.33 8.21 19.70
N LYS A 70 28.40 9.02 19.64
CA LYS A 70 29.22 9.37 20.81
C LYS A 70 28.45 10.17 21.86
N GLN A 71 27.44 10.94 21.44
CA GLN A 71 26.59 11.72 22.32
C GLN A 71 25.48 10.87 22.97
N ASP A 72 24.82 10.03 22.18
CA ASP A 72 23.56 9.37 22.59
C ASP A 72 23.80 8.02 23.28
N MET A 73 24.78 7.23 22.79
CA MET A 73 25.04 5.89 23.31
C MET A 73 25.46 5.84 24.80
N PRO A 74 26.23 6.80 25.36
CA PRO A 74 26.58 6.80 26.78
C PRO A 74 25.36 6.80 27.73
N GLN A 75 24.28 7.50 27.38
CA GLN A 75 23.07 7.54 28.21
C GLN A 75 22.37 6.18 28.24
N ALA A 76 22.27 5.51 27.08
CA ALA A 76 21.72 4.16 26.98
C ALA A 76 22.56 3.16 27.79
N LEU A 77 23.90 3.23 27.69
CA LEU A 77 24.81 2.38 28.46
C LEU A 77 24.67 2.58 29.97
N HIS A 78 24.59 3.84 30.42
CA HIS A 78 24.39 4.17 31.83
C HIS A 78 23.05 3.64 32.35
N ARG A 79 21.98 3.70 31.54
CA ARG A 79 20.65 3.18 31.91
C ARG A 79 20.70 1.67 32.15
N VAL A 80 21.33 0.90 31.25
CA VAL A 80 21.48 -0.56 31.41
C VAL A 80 22.36 -0.90 32.63
N GLU A 81 23.47 -0.17 32.83
CA GLU A 81 24.37 -0.41 33.97
C GLU A 81 23.68 -0.11 35.31
N SER A 82 22.92 0.99 35.38
CA SER A 82 22.16 1.36 36.58
C SER A 82 21.05 0.34 36.87
N ALA A 83 20.35 -0.13 35.84
CA ALA A 83 19.32 -1.15 35.97
C ALA A 83 19.89 -2.48 36.47
N SER A 84 21.08 -2.88 36.02
CA SER A 84 21.77 -4.06 36.52
C SER A 84 22.13 -3.94 38.02
N LYS A 85 22.59 -2.77 38.46
CA LYS A 85 22.87 -2.51 39.89
C LYS A 85 21.61 -2.60 40.74
N LEU A 86 20.48 -2.05 40.26
CA LEU A 86 19.19 -2.17 40.95
C LEU A 86 18.74 -3.62 41.10
N LEU A 87 18.96 -4.47 40.07
CA LEU A 87 18.66 -5.90 40.15
C LEU A 87 19.55 -6.62 41.18
N GLU A 88 20.84 -6.29 41.24
CA GLU A 88 21.77 -6.85 42.23
C GLU A 88 21.39 -6.48 43.67
N GLU A 89 21.06 -5.21 43.90
CA GLU A 89 20.57 -4.72 45.19
C GLU A 89 19.25 -5.40 45.58
N ALA A 90 18.31 -5.50 44.65
CA ALA A 90 17.03 -6.17 44.87
C ALA A 90 17.24 -7.64 45.24
N SER A 91 18.12 -8.34 44.52
CA SER A 91 18.47 -9.75 44.78
C SER A 91 19.07 -9.95 46.16
N ALA A 92 20.03 -9.09 46.56
CA ALA A 92 20.63 -9.15 47.90
C ALA A 92 19.60 -8.88 49.02
N MET A 93 18.71 -7.91 48.82
CA MET A 93 17.64 -7.61 49.78
C MET A 93 16.63 -8.75 49.88
N LEU A 94 16.20 -9.35 48.76
CA LEU A 94 15.26 -10.48 48.74
C LEU A 94 15.86 -11.76 49.34
N LYS A 95 17.17 -11.95 49.21
CA LYS A 95 17.88 -13.04 49.89
C LYS A 95 17.87 -12.90 51.41
N ALA A 96 17.93 -11.66 51.90
CA ALA A 96 17.85 -11.37 53.34
C ALA A 96 16.40 -11.42 53.86
N ASP A 97 15.45 -10.89 53.10
CA ASP A 97 14.02 -10.88 53.40
C ASP A 97 13.19 -11.14 52.13
N PRO A 98 12.68 -12.38 51.95
CA PRO A 98 11.87 -12.76 50.79
C PRO A 98 10.55 -12.01 50.62
N TYR A 99 10.11 -11.26 51.63
CA TYR A 99 8.85 -10.50 51.63
C TYR A 99 9.07 -8.98 51.53
N SER A 100 10.30 -8.53 51.30
CA SER A 100 10.67 -7.12 51.30
C SER A 100 10.02 -6.33 50.15
N GLY A 101 9.01 -5.51 50.49
CA GLY A 101 8.35 -4.60 49.55
C GLY A 101 9.31 -3.63 48.80
N PRO A 102 10.25 -2.95 49.49
CA PRO A 102 11.25 -2.10 48.83
C PRO A 102 12.13 -2.85 47.83
N ALA A 103 12.48 -4.11 48.12
CA ALA A 103 13.28 -4.93 47.22
C ALA A 103 12.50 -5.32 45.96
N ARG A 104 11.21 -5.65 46.09
CA ARG A 104 10.32 -5.91 44.96
C ARG A 104 10.18 -4.70 44.03
N LYS A 105 10.04 -3.50 44.60
CA LYS A 105 10.01 -2.25 43.81
C LYS A 105 11.29 -2.06 42.98
N LYS A 106 12.46 -2.24 43.60
CA LYS A 106 13.76 -2.19 42.89
C LYS A 106 13.88 -3.26 41.81
N LEU A 107 13.32 -4.46 42.02
CA LEU A 107 13.34 -5.56 41.05
C LEU A 107 12.61 -5.16 39.76
N ILE A 108 11.41 -4.57 39.86
CA ILE A 108 10.63 -4.12 38.69
C ILE A 108 11.29 -2.93 38.01
N GLU A 109 11.77 -1.95 38.77
CA GLU A 109 12.48 -0.79 38.22
C GLU A 109 13.75 -1.22 37.46
N GLY A 110 14.51 -2.17 38.02
CA GLY A 110 15.68 -2.77 37.38
C GLY A 110 15.30 -3.57 36.13
N ALA A 111 14.28 -4.42 36.19
CA ALA A 111 13.86 -5.23 35.05
C ALA A 111 13.36 -4.37 33.87
N ARG A 112 12.57 -3.33 34.16
CA ARG A 112 12.14 -2.32 33.19
C ARG A 112 13.34 -1.56 32.60
N GLY A 113 14.28 -1.17 33.45
CA GLY A 113 15.49 -0.45 33.04
C GLY A 113 16.39 -1.25 32.10
N ILE A 114 16.49 -2.57 32.29
CA ILE A 114 17.21 -3.46 31.36
C ILE A 114 16.53 -3.46 29.99
N LEU A 115 15.23 -3.72 29.92
CA LEU A 115 14.50 -3.80 28.65
C LEU A 115 14.57 -2.49 27.86
N GLN A 116 14.26 -1.36 28.52
CA GLN A 116 14.32 -0.03 27.90
C GLN A 116 15.75 0.34 27.50
N GLY A 117 16.74 0.10 28.38
CA GLY A 117 18.13 0.43 28.12
C GLY A 117 18.73 -0.38 26.96
N THR A 118 18.45 -1.68 26.90
CA THR A 118 18.88 -2.54 25.77
C THR A 118 18.23 -2.07 24.47
N SER A 119 16.94 -1.72 24.49
CA SER A 119 16.29 -1.20 23.29
C SER A 119 16.88 0.14 22.83
N SER A 120 17.10 1.09 23.74
CA SER A 120 17.72 2.38 23.40
C SER A 120 19.13 2.20 22.85
N LEU A 121 19.90 1.26 23.40
CA LEU A 121 21.25 0.96 22.92
C LEU A 121 21.25 0.43 21.48
N LEU A 122 20.38 -0.55 21.20
CA LEU A 122 20.26 -1.14 19.87
C LEU A 122 19.76 -0.12 18.85
N LEU A 123 18.84 0.77 19.25
CA LEU A 123 18.37 1.86 18.41
C LEU A 123 19.50 2.85 18.07
N CYS A 124 20.30 3.29 19.05
CA CYS A 124 21.44 4.18 18.81
C CYS A 124 22.42 3.57 17.80
N PHE A 125 22.68 2.27 17.91
CA PHE A 125 23.52 1.53 16.98
C PHE A 125 22.91 1.50 15.57
N ASP A 126 21.64 1.10 15.46
CA ASP A 126 20.92 1.02 14.19
C ASP A 126 20.87 2.36 13.46
N GLU A 127 20.57 3.45 14.17
CA GLU A 127 20.54 4.78 13.60
C GLU A 127 21.92 5.22 13.10
N SER A 128 23.02 4.79 13.75
CA SER A 128 24.37 5.05 13.26
C SER A 128 24.64 4.32 11.95
N GLU A 129 24.21 3.06 11.82
CA GLU A 129 24.31 2.32 10.56
C GLU A 129 23.48 2.99 9.46
N VAL A 130 22.23 3.37 9.74
CA VAL A 130 21.37 4.11 8.81
C VAL A 130 22.02 5.43 8.37
N ARG A 131 22.60 6.20 9.30
CA ARG A 131 23.31 7.45 8.99
C ARG A 131 24.50 7.23 8.04
N LYS A 132 25.21 6.10 8.13
CA LYS A 132 26.29 5.76 7.17
C LYS A 132 25.74 5.58 5.76
N ILE A 133 24.63 4.86 5.59
CA ILE A 133 23.98 4.65 4.29
C ILE A 133 23.47 5.98 3.72
N ILE A 134 22.78 6.78 4.55
CA ILE A 134 22.27 8.10 4.15
C ILE A 134 23.40 9.04 3.74
N ARG A 135 24.56 8.99 4.39
CA ARG A 135 25.72 9.79 3.99
C ARG A 135 26.17 9.48 2.57
N GLU A 136 26.20 8.22 2.18
CA GLU A 136 26.53 7.83 0.79
C GLU A 136 25.43 8.24 -0.19
N CYS A 137 24.15 8.15 0.21
CA CYS A 137 23.03 8.66 -0.59
C CYS A 137 23.15 10.18 -0.81
N LYS A 138 23.50 10.95 0.23
CA LYS A 138 23.70 12.39 0.14
C LYS A 138 24.85 12.76 -0.80
N LYS A 139 25.96 12.00 -0.80
CA LYS A 139 27.03 12.21 -1.80
C LYS A 139 26.51 12.05 -3.23
N VAL A 140 25.67 11.05 -3.49
CA VAL A 140 25.03 10.88 -4.81
C VAL A 140 24.19 12.11 -5.16
N LEU A 141 23.40 12.62 -4.21
CA LEU A 141 22.61 13.85 -4.41
C LEU A 141 23.49 15.08 -4.71
N ASP A 142 24.61 15.23 -4.01
CA ASP A 142 25.57 16.33 -4.22
C ASP A 142 26.15 16.28 -5.63
N TYR A 143 26.50 15.09 -6.14
CA TYR A 143 26.94 14.92 -7.52
C TYR A 143 25.79 15.22 -8.51
N LEU A 144 24.58 14.72 -8.28
CA LEU A 144 23.44 15.00 -9.17
C LEU A 144 23.10 16.49 -9.26
N ALA A 145 23.33 17.27 -8.19
CA ALA A 145 23.11 18.72 -8.17
C ALA A 145 24.02 19.48 -9.16
N VAL A 146 25.23 18.96 -9.44
CA VAL A 146 26.15 19.57 -10.42
C VAL A 146 25.93 19.06 -11.85
N ALA A 147 25.02 18.12 -12.08
CA ALA A 147 24.76 17.57 -13.42
C ALA A 147 24.34 18.64 -14.44
N GLU A 148 23.64 19.70 -14.00
CA GLU A 148 23.16 20.77 -14.87
C GLU A 148 24.27 21.69 -15.41
N VAL A 149 25.40 21.81 -14.70
CA VAL A 149 26.50 22.73 -15.04
C VAL A 149 27.64 22.05 -15.81
N ILE A 150 27.52 20.74 -16.07
CA ILE A 150 28.52 20.00 -16.85
C ILE A 150 28.32 20.30 -18.33
N GLU A 151 29.31 20.96 -18.92
CA GLU A 151 29.29 21.45 -20.31
C GLU A 151 30.44 20.89 -21.17
N SER A 152 31.38 20.11 -20.59
CA SER A 152 32.51 19.52 -21.30
C SER A 152 32.58 17.99 -21.15
N MET A 153 33.18 17.32 -22.15
CA MET A 153 33.34 15.86 -22.12
C MET A 153 34.32 15.40 -21.04
N GLU A 154 35.33 16.22 -20.74
CA GLU A 154 36.30 15.95 -19.67
C GLU A 154 35.61 15.95 -18.31
N ASP A 155 34.79 16.97 -18.04
CA ASP A 155 33.99 17.07 -16.82
C ASP A 155 32.99 15.92 -16.71
N LEU A 156 32.36 15.50 -17.81
CA LEU A 156 31.48 14.32 -17.82
C LEU A 156 32.22 13.04 -17.45
N VAL A 157 33.42 12.83 -18.00
CA VAL A 157 34.24 11.65 -17.65
C VAL A 157 34.60 11.67 -16.17
N GLN A 158 34.95 12.84 -15.62
CA GLN A 158 35.25 12.98 -14.21
C GLN A 158 34.00 12.72 -13.34
N PHE A 159 32.86 13.30 -13.71
CA PHE A 159 31.57 13.04 -13.05
C PHE A 159 31.23 11.55 -12.99
N VAL A 160 31.40 10.81 -14.10
CA VAL A 160 31.14 9.36 -14.12
C VAL A 160 32.10 8.58 -13.22
N LYS A 161 33.39 8.96 -13.19
CA LYS A 161 34.40 8.34 -12.32
C LYS A 161 34.08 8.53 -10.84
N ASP A 162 33.52 9.67 -10.47
CA ASP A 162 33.20 10.00 -9.09
C ASP A 162 31.84 9.44 -8.65
N LEU A 163 30.82 9.48 -9.53
CA LEU A 163 29.47 9.02 -9.23
C LEU A 163 29.35 7.48 -9.17
N SER A 164 30.00 6.76 -10.10
CA SER A 164 29.80 5.30 -10.25
C SER A 164 30.17 4.49 -8.99
N PRO A 165 31.30 4.78 -8.30
CA PRO A 165 31.63 4.13 -7.03
C PRO A 165 30.60 4.41 -5.93
N CYS A 166 30.11 5.66 -5.83
CA CYS A 166 29.10 6.05 -4.86
C CYS A 166 27.78 5.29 -5.10
N LEU A 167 27.31 5.21 -6.35
CA LEU A 167 26.11 4.44 -6.69
C LEU A 167 26.26 2.94 -6.38
N THR A 168 27.43 2.37 -6.67
CA THR A 168 27.71 0.97 -6.36
C THR A 168 27.67 0.71 -4.86
N LYS A 169 28.20 1.64 -4.06
CA LYS A 169 28.18 1.55 -2.60
C LYS A 169 26.76 1.69 -2.05
N VAL A 170 26.00 2.71 -2.46
CA VAL A 170 24.58 2.87 -2.09
C VAL A 170 23.78 1.62 -2.46
N SER A 171 24.00 1.06 -3.65
CA SER A 171 23.30 -0.16 -4.08
C SER A 171 23.58 -1.36 -3.18
N ARG A 172 24.82 -1.53 -2.72
CA ARG A 172 25.19 -2.64 -1.85
C ARG A 172 24.63 -2.46 -0.44
N ASP A 173 24.74 -1.25 0.09
CA ASP A 173 24.38 -0.96 1.48
C ASP A 173 22.85 -0.99 1.66
N VAL A 174 22.09 -0.51 0.67
CA VAL A 174 20.61 -0.60 0.65
C VAL A 174 20.12 -2.04 0.48
N ASP A 175 20.77 -2.84 -0.39
CA ASP A 175 20.45 -4.27 -0.56
C ASP A 175 20.76 -5.10 0.70
N GLY A 176 21.81 -4.73 1.45
CA GLY A 176 22.06 -5.30 2.78
C GLY A 176 20.97 -4.91 3.78
N ARG A 177 20.58 -3.62 3.80
CA ARG A 177 19.59 -3.10 4.74
C ARG A 177 18.20 -3.68 4.53
N GLU A 178 17.72 -3.84 3.29
CA GLU A 178 16.38 -4.38 3.06
C GLU A 178 16.23 -5.79 3.67
N LYS A 179 17.27 -6.61 3.66
CA LYS A 179 17.23 -7.98 4.20
C LYS A 179 17.11 -8.03 5.72
N GLU A 180 17.59 -6.99 6.41
CA GLU A 180 17.52 -6.84 7.86
C GLU A 180 16.17 -6.29 8.35
N LEU A 181 15.40 -5.62 7.50
CA LEU A 181 14.11 -5.05 7.89
C LEU A 181 13.08 -6.15 8.16
N THR A 182 12.28 -5.96 9.21
CA THR A 182 11.12 -6.81 9.51
C THR A 182 9.91 -6.41 8.68
N HIS A 183 9.81 -5.13 8.29
CA HIS A 183 8.68 -4.58 7.56
C HIS A 183 8.80 -4.81 6.05
N GLN A 184 8.01 -5.76 5.52
CA GLN A 184 8.02 -6.16 4.12
C GLN A 184 7.79 -4.99 3.13
N ILE A 185 6.90 -4.06 3.47
CA ILE A 185 6.58 -2.90 2.61
C ILE A 185 7.82 -2.01 2.41
N HIS A 186 8.57 -1.74 3.48
CA HIS A 186 9.79 -0.91 3.39
C HIS A 186 10.82 -1.58 2.48
N ARG A 187 10.93 -2.92 2.54
CA ARG A 187 11.80 -3.70 1.67
C ARG A 187 11.42 -3.55 0.20
N GLU A 188 10.13 -3.72 -0.11
CA GLU A 188 9.59 -3.58 -1.47
C GLU A 188 9.88 -2.19 -2.06
N ILE A 189 9.73 -1.13 -1.27
CA ILE A 189 10.03 0.24 -1.72
C ILE A 189 11.53 0.44 -1.99
N LEU A 190 12.39 -0.01 -1.06
CA LEU A 190 13.84 0.11 -1.23
C LEU A 190 14.34 -0.62 -2.49
N VAL A 191 13.86 -1.84 -2.73
CA VAL A 191 14.19 -2.62 -3.93
C VAL A 191 13.73 -1.90 -5.20
N ARG A 192 12.48 -1.40 -5.22
CA ARG A 192 11.92 -0.64 -6.35
C ARG A 192 12.76 0.60 -6.67
N CYS A 193 13.04 1.43 -5.66
CA CYS A 193 13.84 2.66 -5.84
C CYS A 193 15.24 2.32 -6.37
N LEU A 194 15.86 1.29 -5.82
CA LEU A 194 17.20 0.89 -6.20
C LEU A 194 17.27 0.43 -7.68
N ASP A 195 16.28 -0.33 -8.14
CA ASP A 195 16.19 -0.76 -9.54
C ASP A 195 15.92 0.40 -10.51
N GLN A 196 15.14 1.40 -10.08
CA GLN A 196 14.98 2.64 -10.85
C GLN A 196 16.30 3.41 -10.97
N VAL A 197 17.04 3.57 -9.88
CA VAL A 197 18.36 4.24 -9.89
C VAL A 197 19.33 3.56 -10.85
N LYS A 198 19.41 2.22 -10.82
CA LYS A 198 20.24 1.42 -11.74
C LYS A 198 19.85 1.62 -13.21
N THR A 199 18.55 1.74 -13.47
CA THR A 199 18.03 1.98 -14.81
C THR A 199 18.36 3.39 -15.29
N LEU A 200 18.13 4.42 -14.47
CA LEU A 200 18.27 5.82 -14.83
C LEU A 200 19.72 6.28 -15.01
N ALA A 201 20.68 5.75 -14.24
CA ALA A 201 22.08 6.15 -14.28
C ALA A 201 22.71 6.14 -15.69
N PRO A 202 22.67 5.03 -16.48
CA PRO A 202 23.21 5.03 -17.83
C PRO A 202 22.48 5.98 -18.78
N ILE A 203 21.17 6.17 -18.61
CA ILE A 203 20.36 7.05 -19.47
C ILE A 203 20.70 8.52 -19.21
N LEU A 204 20.92 8.90 -17.94
CA LEU A 204 21.39 10.23 -17.57
C LEU A 204 22.76 10.52 -18.20
N ILE A 205 23.70 9.57 -18.14
CA ILE A 205 25.03 9.72 -18.75
C ILE A 205 24.92 9.94 -20.27
N CYS A 206 24.08 9.15 -20.96
CA CYS A 206 23.79 9.36 -22.39
C CYS A 206 23.18 10.75 -22.66
N SER A 207 22.24 11.19 -21.83
CA SER A 207 21.59 12.50 -21.95
C SER A 207 22.57 13.67 -21.75
N MET A 208 23.50 13.56 -20.79
CA MET A 208 24.55 14.55 -20.58
C MET A 208 25.52 14.59 -21.76
N LYS A 209 25.92 13.40 -22.26
CA LYS A 209 26.80 13.27 -23.42
C LYS A 209 26.24 13.95 -24.66
N ILE A 210 24.95 13.74 -24.97
CA ILE A 210 24.32 14.37 -26.13
C ILE A 210 24.16 15.89 -25.95
N PHE A 211 23.79 16.34 -24.74
CA PHE A 211 23.72 17.76 -24.42
C PHE A 211 25.06 18.48 -24.71
N ILE A 212 26.18 17.95 -24.19
CA ILE A 212 27.52 18.51 -24.40
C ILE A 212 27.87 18.56 -25.90
N GLN A 213 27.59 17.49 -26.64
CA GLN A 213 27.90 17.44 -28.07
C GLN A 213 27.14 18.48 -28.88
N ILE A 214 25.86 18.70 -28.56
CA ILE A 214 25.03 19.72 -29.22
C ILE A 214 25.48 21.13 -28.83
N LEU A 215 25.79 21.34 -27.55
CA LEU A 215 26.25 22.61 -27.00
C LEU A 215 27.55 23.08 -27.68
N VAL A 216 28.55 22.20 -27.78
CA VAL A 216 29.84 22.48 -28.44
C VAL A 216 29.67 22.81 -29.92
N GLN A 217 28.68 22.21 -30.58
CA GLN A 217 28.37 22.45 -31.99
C GLN A 217 27.51 23.71 -32.21
N GLY A 218 27.02 24.36 -31.15
CA GLY A 218 26.08 25.49 -31.25
C GLY A 218 24.80 25.13 -32.01
N GLY A 219 24.40 23.86 -31.95
CA GLY A 219 23.42 23.31 -32.87
C GLY A 219 21.96 23.40 -32.38
N LYS A 220 21.01 22.99 -33.23
CA LYS A 220 19.58 23.00 -32.91
C LYS A 220 19.24 21.88 -31.93
N GLY A 221 18.53 22.17 -30.85
CA GLY A 221 18.09 21.13 -29.89
C GLY A 221 18.74 21.20 -28.50
N VAL A 222 19.45 22.29 -28.17
CA VAL A 222 20.12 22.46 -26.87
C VAL A 222 19.10 22.48 -25.72
N GLU A 223 17.97 23.17 -25.89
CA GLU A 223 16.93 23.26 -24.87
C GLU A 223 16.30 21.89 -24.59
N GLU A 224 15.96 21.14 -25.64
CA GLU A 224 15.41 19.79 -25.54
C GLU A 224 16.38 18.82 -24.85
N ALA A 225 17.67 18.91 -25.17
CA ALA A 225 18.71 18.07 -24.56
C ALA A 225 18.94 18.43 -23.09
N ALA A 226 18.89 19.73 -22.76
CA ALA A 226 18.95 20.21 -21.38
C ALA A 226 17.74 19.75 -20.57
N GLU A 227 16.53 19.83 -21.13
CA GLU A 227 15.30 19.37 -20.48
C GLU A 227 15.36 17.87 -20.15
N ASN A 228 15.78 17.04 -21.11
CA ASN A 228 15.97 15.60 -20.89
C ASN A 228 16.96 15.31 -19.76
N ARG A 229 18.11 16.00 -19.76
CA ARG A 229 19.14 15.84 -18.72
C ARG A 229 18.60 16.22 -17.35
N ASN A 230 17.93 17.37 -17.25
CA ASN A 230 17.40 17.89 -16.00
C ASN A 230 16.27 16.97 -15.47
N TYR A 231 15.39 16.48 -16.34
CA TYR A 231 14.37 15.50 -16.00
C TYR A 231 14.97 14.21 -15.42
N LEU A 232 15.99 13.64 -16.08
CA LEU A 232 16.63 12.41 -15.62
C LEU A 232 17.38 12.59 -14.30
N SER A 233 18.06 13.73 -14.12
CA SER A 233 18.73 14.08 -12.86
C SER A 233 17.73 14.24 -11.71
N GLN A 234 16.61 14.94 -11.96
CA GLN A 234 15.56 15.12 -10.96
C GLN A 234 14.90 13.80 -10.59
N ARG A 235 14.57 12.96 -11.58
CA ARG A 235 13.93 11.66 -11.32
C ARG A 235 14.85 10.73 -10.51
N MET A 236 16.15 10.72 -10.79
CA MET A 236 17.12 9.96 -10.01
C MET A 236 17.29 10.52 -8.59
N THR A 237 17.25 11.86 -8.45
CA THR A 237 17.24 12.56 -7.16
C THR A 237 16.02 12.17 -6.31
N ASP A 238 14.83 12.08 -6.92
CA ASP A 238 13.61 11.72 -6.22
C ASP A 238 13.66 10.28 -5.68
N GLU A 239 14.19 9.32 -6.47
CA GLU A 239 14.34 7.93 -6.01
C GLU A 239 15.38 7.79 -4.88
N ILE A 240 16.48 8.56 -4.92
CA ILE A 240 17.46 8.57 -3.83
C ILE A 240 16.87 9.20 -2.55
N ASN A 241 16.07 10.26 -2.67
CA ASN A 241 15.37 10.84 -1.52
C ASN A 241 14.34 9.89 -0.92
N GLU A 242 13.63 9.11 -1.75
CA GLU A 242 12.71 8.09 -1.25
C GLU A 242 13.45 6.96 -0.51
N ILE A 243 14.63 6.55 -1.00
CA ILE A 243 15.51 5.63 -0.26
C ILE A 243 15.87 6.21 1.11
N ILE A 244 16.33 7.47 1.17
CA ILE A 244 16.68 8.13 2.43
C ILE A 244 15.48 8.13 3.39
N ARG A 245 14.28 8.49 2.91
CA ARG A 245 13.06 8.49 3.73
C ARG A 245 12.79 7.12 4.33
N VAL A 246 12.77 6.07 3.50
CA VAL A 246 12.39 4.72 3.93
C VAL A 246 13.41 4.12 4.88
N LEU A 247 14.71 4.43 4.71
CA LEU A 247 15.77 3.99 5.61
C LEU A 247 15.60 4.50 7.05
N GLN A 248 14.91 5.64 7.24
CA GLN A 248 14.71 6.28 8.54
C GLN A 248 13.43 5.80 9.25
N LEU A 249 12.61 4.96 8.62
CA LEU A 249 11.38 4.46 9.22
C LEU A 249 11.67 3.36 10.24
N THR A 250 11.20 3.56 11.48
CA THR A 250 11.43 2.66 12.62
C THR A 250 10.13 2.04 13.17
N THR A 251 8.97 2.49 12.70
CA THR A 251 7.66 2.04 13.16
C THR A 251 6.87 1.35 12.05
N TYR A 252 5.89 0.56 12.47
CA TYR A 252 4.95 -0.12 11.59
C TYR A 252 3.85 0.89 11.26
N ASP A 253 3.88 1.42 10.05
CA ASP A 253 3.03 2.56 9.66
C ASP A 253 2.11 2.15 8.49
N GLU A 254 1.20 1.21 8.77
CA GLU A 254 0.09 0.94 7.83
C GLU A 254 -0.85 2.15 7.73
N ASP A 255 -0.95 2.96 8.79
CA ASP A 255 -1.77 4.17 8.81
C ASP A 255 -1.16 5.32 7.98
N GLU A 256 0.18 5.45 7.87
CA GLU A 256 0.81 6.34 6.86
C GLU A 256 0.41 5.94 5.44
N TRP A 257 0.28 4.64 5.19
CA TRP A 257 -0.11 4.14 3.88
C TRP A 257 -1.59 4.42 3.64
N ASP A 258 -2.47 4.27 4.64
CA ASP A 258 -3.91 4.58 4.55
C ASP A 258 -4.21 6.09 4.57
N ALA A 259 -3.28 6.92 5.04
CA ALA A 259 -3.34 8.38 4.98
C ALA A 259 -2.32 8.94 3.97
N ASP A 260 -2.56 8.76 2.68
CA ASP A 260 -1.77 9.33 1.57
C ASP A 260 -1.49 10.83 1.75
N ASN A 261 -2.37 11.57 2.43
CA ASN A 261 -2.10 12.96 2.79
C ASN A 261 -0.91 13.10 3.74
N LEU A 262 -0.80 12.29 4.78
CA LEU A 262 0.32 12.32 5.71
C LEU A 262 1.61 11.85 5.03
N THR A 263 1.56 10.80 4.21
CA THR A 263 2.71 10.34 3.43
C THR A 263 3.19 11.41 2.43
N VAL A 264 2.28 12.01 1.67
CA VAL A 264 2.59 13.10 0.73
C VAL A 264 3.11 14.33 1.48
N MET A 265 2.53 14.65 2.64
CA MET A 265 2.99 15.76 3.48
C MET A 265 4.38 15.49 4.07
N LYS A 266 4.67 14.27 4.56
CA LYS A 266 5.99 13.86 5.07
C LYS A 266 7.04 13.82 3.94
N LYS A 267 6.66 13.35 2.74
CA LYS A 267 7.51 13.44 1.53
C LYS A 267 7.83 14.88 1.17
N ALA A 268 6.81 15.74 1.13
CA ALA A 268 6.98 17.16 0.85
C ALA A 268 7.82 17.86 1.94
N GLN A 269 7.59 17.54 3.22
CA GLN A 269 8.39 18.01 4.35
C GLN A 269 9.86 17.63 4.21
N ASN A 270 10.16 16.36 3.90
CA ASN A 270 11.53 15.90 3.68
C ASN A 270 12.18 16.58 2.47
N ALA A 271 11.43 16.80 1.39
CA ALA A 271 11.91 17.53 0.23
C ALA A 271 12.21 19.00 0.54
N VAL A 272 11.39 19.64 1.39
CA VAL A 272 11.65 21.00 1.90
C VAL A 272 12.91 21.03 2.76
N HIS A 273 13.07 20.06 3.67
CA HIS A 273 14.23 19.94 4.53
C HIS A 273 15.52 19.73 3.73
N GLY A 274 15.51 18.84 2.75
CA GLY A 274 16.67 18.53 1.90
C GLY A 274 17.15 19.71 1.05
N LYS A 275 16.26 20.66 0.73
CA LYS A 275 16.56 21.86 -0.08
C LYS A 275 16.85 23.11 0.75
N MET A 276 16.60 23.05 2.06
CA MET A 276 16.72 24.20 2.97
C MET A 276 18.13 24.80 2.96
N GLN A 277 19.18 23.98 3.04
CA GLN A 277 20.54 24.49 3.11
C GLN A 277 20.94 25.23 1.84
N THR A 278 20.67 24.64 0.68
CA THR A 278 20.97 25.24 -0.63
C THR A 278 20.24 26.57 -0.85
N ALA A 279 19.00 26.67 -0.37
CA ALA A 279 18.22 27.90 -0.38
C ALA A 279 18.80 28.97 0.57
N MET A 280 19.23 28.57 1.76
CA MET A 280 19.87 29.47 2.74
C MET A 280 21.20 30.02 2.23
N ASP A 281 22.02 29.18 1.58
CA ASP A 281 23.31 29.57 1.02
C ASP A 281 23.14 30.62 -0.09
N TRP A 282 22.12 30.46 -0.95
CA TRP A 282 21.80 31.43 -2.02
C TRP A 282 21.28 32.76 -1.49
N LEU A 283 20.52 32.75 -0.39
CA LEU A 283 20.13 34.00 0.29
C LEU A 283 21.34 34.67 0.96
N GLY A 284 22.30 33.88 1.43
CA GLY A 284 23.53 34.36 2.06
C GLY A 284 24.53 34.99 1.10
N ASP A 285 24.47 34.67 -0.19
CA ASP A 285 25.33 35.24 -1.24
C ASP A 285 24.65 36.42 -1.96
N PRO A 286 25.09 37.68 -1.75
CA PRO A 286 24.53 38.86 -2.41
C PRO A 286 24.79 38.93 -3.92
N LEU A 287 25.75 38.15 -4.43
CA LEU A 287 26.16 38.11 -5.83
C LEU A 287 25.57 36.91 -6.59
N ALA A 288 24.83 36.04 -5.91
CA ALA A 288 24.24 34.86 -6.54
C ALA A 288 23.24 35.25 -7.64
N LEU A 289 23.48 34.72 -8.84
CA LEU A 289 22.68 35.01 -10.03
C LEU A 289 21.28 34.38 -9.97
N LYS A 290 20.34 35.01 -10.69
CA LYS A 290 19.00 34.47 -10.94
C LYS A 290 19.08 33.17 -11.74
N GLY A 291 18.23 32.20 -11.44
CA GLY A 291 18.14 30.89 -12.10
C GLY A 291 19.14 29.84 -11.58
N GLY A 292 19.98 30.20 -10.59
CA GLY A 292 20.91 29.27 -9.95
C GLY A 292 20.21 28.20 -9.10
N VAL A 293 20.96 27.15 -8.74
CA VAL A 293 20.47 25.98 -7.99
C VAL A 293 19.74 26.38 -6.70
N GLY A 294 20.19 27.42 -6.01
CA GLY A 294 19.54 27.90 -4.78
C GLY A 294 18.20 28.61 -4.98
N GLU A 295 18.01 29.40 -6.05
CA GLU A 295 16.69 29.97 -6.38
C GLU A 295 15.72 28.85 -6.78
N LYS A 296 16.17 27.89 -7.60
CA LYS A 296 15.36 26.73 -7.97
C LYS A 296 14.95 25.93 -6.73
N SER A 297 15.88 25.71 -5.82
CA SER A 297 15.63 25.05 -4.53
C SER A 297 14.57 25.79 -3.72
N MET A 298 14.65 27.13 -3.66
CA MET A 298 13.65 27.98 -3.03
C MET A 298 12.25 27.77 -3.62
N ARG A 299 12.12 27.88 -4.93
CA ARG A 299 10.82 27.77 -5.62
C ARG A 299 10.22 26.38 -5.47
N GLN A 300 11.05 25.34 -5.56
CA GLN A 300 10.63 23.97 -5.30
C GLN A 300 10.17 23.77 -3.85
N MET A 301 10.85 24.35 -2.85
CA MET A 301 10.39 24.29 -1.46
C MET A 301 8.99 24.89 -1.29
N LEU A 302 8.70 26.02 -1.94
CA LEU A 302 7.38 26.65 -1.90
C LEU A 302 6.31 25.79 -2.58
N GLU A 303 6.66 25.09 -3.67
CA GLU A 303 5.76 24.14 -4.30
C GLU A 303 5.43 22.96 -3.36
N TYR A 304 6.44 22.38 -2.71
CA TYR A 304 6.24 21.35 -1.69
C TYR A 304 5.42 21.85 -0.50
N ALA A 305 5.64 23.08 -0.04
CA ALA A 305 4.86 23.70 1.01
C ALA A 305 3.38 23.85 0.63
N ASN A 306 3.07 24.24 -0.60
CA ASN A 306 1.68 24.28 -1.09
C ASN A 306 1.04 22.88 -1.11
N ARG A 307 1.79 21.84 -1.51
CA ARG A 307 1.29 20.45 -1.47
C ARG A 307 0.94 20.00 -0.05
N VAL A 308 1.69 20.48 0.96
CA VAL A 308 1.38 20.26 2.38
C VAL A 308 0.12 21.02 2.77
N ALA A 309 0.02 22.29 2.37
CA ALA A 309 -1.12 23.15 2.69
C ALA A 309 -2.44 22.57 2.19
N ASP A 310 -2.48 22.06 0.95
CA ASP A 310 -3.67 21.46 0.33
C ASP A 310 -4.20 20.22 1.07
N ARG A 311 -3.40 19.65 1.99
CA ARG A 311 -3.67 18.42 2.74
C ARG A 311 -3.71 18.63 4.25
N SER A 312 -3.52 19.87 4.69
CA SER A 312 -3.51 20.25 6.10
C SER A 312 -4.92 20.52 6.60
N LEU A 313 -5.09 20.51 7.93
CA LEU A 313 -6.32 21.00 8.55
C LEU A 313 -6.56 22.48 8.17
N PRO A 314 -7.82 22.95 8.07
CA PRO A 314 -8.14 24.31 7.62
C PRO A 314 -7.29 25.45 8.20
N PRO A 315 -7.04 25.53 9.53
CA PRO A 315 -6.22 26.61 10.09
C PRO A 315 -4.75 26.55 9.66
N ASP A 316 -4.20 25.35 9.46
CA ASP A 316 -2.82 25.16 9.01
C ASP A 316 -2.72 25.37 7.48
N HIS A 317 -3.73 24.96 6.71
CA HIS A 317 -3.82 25.22 5.27
C HIS A 317 -3.69 26.72 4.94
N ASP A 318 -4.52 27.54 5.58
CA ASP A 318 -4.53 28.99 5.33
C ASP A 318 -3.20 29.65 5.75
N ALA A 319 -2.63 29.22 6.88
CA ALA A 319 -1.36 29.73 7.39
C ALA A 319 -0.18 29.37 6.46
N VAL A 320 -0.09 28.12 6.00
CA VAL A 320 0.98 27.66 5.10
C VAL A 320 0.87 28.36 3.75
N LYS A 321 -0.32 28.47 3.16
CA LYS A 321 -0.51 29.16 1.87
C LYS A 321 -0.12 30.64 1.94
N LYS A 322 -0.53 31.33 3.00
CA LYS A 322 -0.18 32.73 3.20
C LYS A 322 1.34 32.92 3.25
N LEU A 323 2.03 32.15 4.10
CA LEU A 323 3.48 32.29 4.27
C LEU A 323 4.25 31.91 3.00
N THR A 324 3.77 30.90 2.27
CA THR A 324 4.31 30.50 0.97
C THR A 324 4.19 31.63 -0.06
N GLY A 325 3.04 32.29 -0.13
CA GLY A 325 2.80 33.46 -1.00
C GLY A 325 3.65 34.69 -0.64
N ASP A 326 3.83 34.97 0.65
CA ASP A 326 4.74 36.03 1.12
C ASP A 326 6.18 35.76 0.67
N ILE A 327 6.69 34.54 0.87
CA ILE A 327 8.06 34.17 0.52
C ILE A 327 8.26 34.22 -1.00
N ALA A 328 7.30 33.74 -1.79
CA ALA A 328 7.36 33.83 -3.26
C ALA A 328 7.51 35.29 -3.71
N SER A 329 6.65 36.18 -3.21
CA SER A 329 6.67 37.60 -3.56
C SER A 329 7.98 38.29 -3.15
N MET A 330 8.51 37.98 -1.96
CA MET A 330 9.79 38.52 -1.50
C MET A 330 10.96 37.98 -2.33
N THR A 331 10.90 36.70 -2.73
CA THR A 331 11.91 36.07 -3.58
C THR A 331 11.95 36.71 -4.96
N ASP A 332 10.79 37.00 -5.56
CA ASP A 332 10.71 37.68 -6.85
C ASP A 332 11.31 39.11 -6.76
N ALA A 333 10.96 39.87 -5.73
CA ALA A 333 11.54 41.20 -5.50
C ALA A 333 13.07 41.15 -5.28
N LEU A 334 13.59 40.11 -4.59
CA LEU A 334 15.03 39.92 -4.43
C LEU A 334 15.71 39.59 -5.78
N CYS A 335 15.05 38.77 -6.59
CA CYS A 335 15.55 38.43 -7.93
C CYS A 335 15.61 39.65 -8.84
N GLU A 336 14.62 40.54 -8.79
CA GLU A 336 14.62 41.80 -9.53
C GLU A 336 15.78 42.71 -9.08
N LEU A 337 15.98 42.89 -7.77
CA LEU A 337 17.12 43.67 -7.25
C LEU A 337 18.47 43.09 -7.65
N ARG A 338 18.62 41.76 -7.64
CA ARG A 338 19.85 41.09 -8.10
C ARG A 338 20.05 41.25 -9.61
N GLN A 339 18.98 41.17 -10.40
CA GLN A 339 19.01 41.37 -11.85
C GLN A 339 19.42 42.81 -12.23
N ASP A 340 18.99 43.79 -11.43
CA ASP A 340 19.40 45.21 -11.54
C ASP A 340 20.86 45.48 -11.11
N GLY A 341 21.61 44.45 -10.68
CA GLY A 341 22.95 44.60 -10.11
C GLY A 341 22.97 45.18 -8.69
N LYS A 342 21.81 45.28 -8.03
CA LYS A 342 21.64 45.83 -6.66
C LYS A 342 21.62 44.73 -5.58
N GLY A 343 22.15 43.54 -5.87
CA GLY A 343 22.14 42.39 -4.96
C GLY A 343 22.87 42.63 -3.62
N ALA A 344 23.90 43.47 -3.61
CA ALA A 344 24.62 43.89 -2.41
C ALA A 344 24.04 45.14 -1.71
N SER A 345 22.90 45.66 -2.17
CA SER A 345 22.27 46.82 -1.54
C SER A 345 21.73 46.48 -0.14
N PRO A 346 21.67 47.45 0.79
CA PRO A 346 21.06 47.22 2.10
C PRO A 346 19.60 46.72 2.01
N GLN A 347 18.87 47.15 0.98
CA GLN A 347 17.51 46.70 0.70
C GLN A 347 17.47 45.21 0.31
N ALA A 348 18.35 44.77 -0.60
CA ALA A 348 18.43 43.38 -1.03
C ALA A 348 18.90 42.46 0.11
N GLN A 349 19.87 42.90 0.93
CA GLN A 349 20.35 42.14 2.08
C GLN A 349 19.28 42.03 3.18
N SER A 350 18.55 43.11 3.45
CA SER A 350 17.41 43.09 4.38
C SER A 350 16.31 42.14 3.90
N LEU A 351 16.00 42.18 2.61
CA LEU A 351 15.01 41.30 1.98
C LEU A 351 15.45 39.83 2.06
N ALA A 352 16.72 39.52 1.74
CA ALA A 352 17.28 38.18 1.86
C ALA A 352 17.21 37.64 3.30
N HIS A 353 17.54 38.46 4.30
CA HIS A 353 17.44 38.08 5.71
C HIS A 353 15.98 37.84 6.14
N GLY A 354 15.05 38.68 5.68
CA GLY A 354 13.61 38.49 5.90
C GLY A 354 13.08 37.18 5.30
N ILE A 355 13.56 36.81 4.11
CA ILE A 355 13.22 35.52 3.49
C ILE A 355 13.79 34.36 4.31
N GLN A 356 15.05 34.45 4.78
CA GLN A 356 15.66 33.41 5.62
C GLN A 356 14.84 33.15 6.89
N GLN A 357 14.35 34.20 7.53
CA GLN A 357 13.51 34.05 8.72
C GLN A 357 12.17 33.38 8.38
N LYS A 358 11.46 33.87 7.37
CA LYS A 358 10.17 33.30 6.94
C LYS A 358 10.28 31.85 6.48
N LEU A 359 11.40 31.44 5.88
CA LEU A 359 11.65 30.04 5.52
C LEU A 359 11.77 29.11 6.73
N LYS A 360 12.44 29.56 7.79
CA LYS A 360 12.51 28.80 9.05
C LYS A 360 11.13 28.67 9.68
N GLU A 361 10.36 29.76 9.67
CA GLU A 361 8.96 29.76 10.13
C GLU A 361 8.09 28.80 9.30
N LEU A 362 8.23 28.81 7.97
CA LEU A 362 7.51 27.91 7.07
C LEU A 362 7.84 26.45 7.35
N ASN A 363 9.11 26.12 7.54
CA ASN A 363 9.52 24.76 7.88
C ASN A 363 8.95 24.31 9.23
N GLY A 364 8.95 25.17 10.24
CA GLY A 364 8.30 24.89 11.53
C GLY A 364 6.80 24.66 11.39
N LEU A 365 6.13 25.46 10.55
CA LEU A 365 4.70 25.35 10.30
C LEU A 365 4.35 24.06 9.54
N ILE A 366 5.15 23.67 8.54
CA ILE A 366 5.01 22.40 7.81
C ILE A 366 5.12 21.21 8.77
N VAL A 367 6.17 21.18 9.61
CA VAL A 367 6.38 20.12 10.60
C VAL A 367 5.16 20.03 11.54
N ARG A 368 4.67 21.17 12.03
CA ARG A 368 3.49 21.22 12.90
C ARG A 368 2.22 20.74 12.19
N SER A 369 2.03 21.12 10.93
CA SER A 369 0.84 20.74 10.14
C SER A 369 0.79 19.22 9.93
N VAL A 370 1.95 18.60 9.65
CA VAL A 370 2.10 17.14 9.56
C VAL A 370 1.67 16.46 10.87
N VAL A 371 2.23 16.93 11.99
CA VAL A 371 1.90 16.39 13.33
C VAL A 371 0.43 16.60 13.70
N ASN A 372 -0.15 17.74 13.34
CA ASN A 372 -1.56 18.03 13.62
C ASN A 372 -2.50 17.11 12.84
N VAL A 373 -2.19 16.83 11.58
CA VAL A 373 -2.95 15.86 10.77
C VAL A 373 -2.83 14.46 11.37
N GLU A 374 -1.61 14.04 11.74
CA GLU A 374 -1.33 12.75 12.39
C GLU A 374 -2.12 12.58 13.70
N LYS A 375 -2.16 13.61 14.55
CA LYS A 375 -2.90 13.60 15.83
C LYS A 375 -4.41 13.72 15.69
N SER A 376 -4.92 14.20 14.56
CA SER A 376 -6.36 14.46 14.40
C SER A 376 -7.21 13.18 14.37
N GLY A 377 -6.60 12.03 14.06
CA GLY A 377 -7.29 10.74 13.92
C GLY A 377 -8.44 10.76 12.90
N ILE A 378 -8.42 11.69 11.94
CA ILE A 378 -9.42 11.77 10.86
C ILE A 378 -9.06 10.70 9.83
N GLN A 379 -9.78 9.59 9.85
CA GLN A 379 -9.67 8.55 8.82
C GLN A 379 -10.00 9.15 7.45
N GLN A 380 -9.19 8.81 6.44
CA GLN A 380 -9.32 9.34 5.09
C GLN A 380 -10.21 8.47 4.21
N PRO A 381 -10.87 9.04 3.19
CA PRO A 381 -11.57 8.25 2.20
C PRO A 381 -10.63 7.30 1.47
N ALA A 382 -11.06 6.06 1.28
CA ALA A 382 -10.29 5.06 0.55
C ALA A 382 -10.06 5.48 -0.92
N HIS A 383 -8.96 5.00 -1.50
CA HIS A 383 -8.58 5.34 -2.88
C HIS A 383 -9.40 4.61 -3.93
N THR A 384 -9.86 3.41 -3.62
CA THR A 384 -10.67 2.58 -4.53
C THR A 384 -12.16 2.75 -4.25
N VAL A 385 -12.99 2.67 -5.28
CA VAL A 385 -14.45 2.64 -5.14
C VAL A 385 -14.88 1.49 -4.24
N ALA A 386 -14.20 0.33 -4.32
CA ALA A 386 -14.46 -0.80 -3.42
C ALA A 386 -14.24 -0.42 -1.94
N GLY A 387 -13.11 0.19 -1.59
CA GLY A 387 -12.83 0.64 -0.23
C GLY A 387 -13.76 1.76 0.23
N ARG A 388 -14.13 2.69 -0.67
CA ARG A 388 -15.09 3.76 -0.37
C ARG A 388 -16.47 3.17 -0.07
N VAL A 389 -16.88 2.13 -0.80
CA VAL A 389 -18.13 1.40 -0.52
C VAL A 389 -18.07 0.74 0.86
N GLU A 390 -16.95 0.14 1.25
CA GLU A 390 -16.79 -0.41 2.60
C GLU A 390 -16.91 0.68 3.69
N GLN A 391 -16.26 1.84 3.50
CA GLN A 391 -16.38 2.97 4.42
C GLN A 391 -17.81 3.51 4.51
N ALA A 392 -18.46 3.69 3.35
CA ALA A 392 -19.87 4.07 3.29
C ALA A 392 -20.75 3.03 4.01
N GLN A 393 -20.54 1.74 3.79
CA GLN A 393 -21.30 0.67 4.43
C GLN A 393 -21.16 0.66 5.95
N ARG A 394 -19.99 1.00 6.50
CA ARG A 394 -19.81 1.14 7.96
C ARG A 394 -20.75 2.22 8.52
N TRP A 395 -20.79 3.39 7.88
CA TRP A 395 -21.72 4.46 8.24
C TRP A 395 -23.19 4.04 8.05
N LEU A 396 -23.53 3.39 6.93
CA LEU A 396 -24.90 2.94 6.66
C LEU A 396 -25.40 1.87 7.64
N THR A 397 -24.49 1.09 8.24
CA THR A 397 -24.83 0.09 9.25
C THR A 397 -25.21 0.73 10.58
N ASN A 398 -24.57 1.84 10.93
CA ASN A 398 -24.94 2.63 12.11
C ASN A 398 -24.84 4.14 11.82
N PRO A 399 -25.90 4.74 11.23
CA PRO A 399 -25.88 6.15 10.82
C PRO A 399 -25.78 7.16 11.98
N THR A 400 -25.90 6.69 13.24
CA THR A 400 -25.79 7.55 14.44
C THR A 400 -24.39 7.64 15.02
N LEU A 401 -23.48 6.78 14.56
CA LEU A 401 -22.08 6.83 14.99
C LEU A 401 -21.38 7.97 14.25
N ASP A 402 -20.82 8.91 14.99
CA ASP A 402 -20.06 10.04 14.42
C ASP A 402 -18.73 9.54 13.87
N ASP A 403 -18.66 9.40 12.55
CA ASP A 403 -17.46 9.06 11.80
C ASP A 403 -16.73 10.29 11.26
N LYS A 404 -17.03 11.48 11.80
CA LYS A 404 -16.54 12.79 11.36
C LYS A 404 -16.84 13.08 9.88
N GLY A 405 -17.89 12.48 9.31
CA GLY A 405 -18.35 12.69 7.94
C GLY A 405 -17.68 11.81 6.88
N LEU A 406 -16.85 10.85 7.28
CA LEU A 406 -16.10 9.97 6.38
C LEU A 406 -17.01 9.17 5.45
N GLY A 407 -18.07 8.54 5.98
CA GLY A 407 -18.99 7.72 5.21
C GLY A 407 -19.72 8.54 4.15
N GLN A 408 -20.18 9.74 4.50
CA GLN A 408 -20.81 10.66 3.54
C GLN A 408 -19.82 11.13 2.48
N GLN A 409 -18.58 11.46 2.86
CA GLN A 409 -17.54 11.84 1.92
C GLN A 409 -17.21 10.69 0.95
N ALA A 410 -17.14 9.46 1.44
CA ALA A 410 -16.91 8.28 0.63
C ALA A 410 -18.02 8.09 -0.43
N VAL A 411 -19.29 8.29 -0.06
CA VAL A 411 -20.42 8.26 -1.00
C VAL A 411 -20.29 9.31 -2.10
N GLN A 412 -19.95 10.55 -1.73
CA GLN A 412 -19.76 11.64 -2.70
C GLN A 412 -18.62 11.36 -3.68
N LEU A 413 -17.51 10.79 -3.20
CA LEU A 413 -16.38 10.42 -4.05
C LEU A 413 -16.71 9.24 -4.99
N ILE A 414 -17.62 8.33 -4.61
CA ILE A 414 -18.12 7.27 -5.51
C ILE A 414 -18.98 7.88 -6.62
N ILE A 415 -19.85 8.84 -6.27
CA ILE A 415 -20.68 9.58 -7.23
C ILE A 415 -19.81 10.34 -8.24
N GLU A 416 -18.78 11.03 -7.75
CA GLU A 416 -17.84 11.76 -8.61
C GLU A 416 -17.13 10.82 -9.58
N GLU A 417 -16.66 9.66 -9.10
CA GLU A 417 -16.03 8.66 -9.95
C GLU A 417 -17.01 8.08 -10.99
N GLY A 418 -18.25 7.79 -10.59
CA GLY A 418 -19.32 7.38 -11.50
C GLY A 418 -19.56 8.40 -12.62
N ARG A 419 -19.61 9.68 -12.29
CA ARG A 419 -19.77 10.77 -13.26
C ARG A 419 -18.56 10.87 -14.20
N LYS A 420 -17.33 10.80 -13.68
CA LYS A 420 -16.09 10.77 -14.48
C LYS A 420 -16.06 9.60 -15.46
N VAL A 421 -16.50 8.42 -15.04
CA VAL A 421 -16.62 7.25 -15.91
C VAL A 421 -17.67 7.48 -16.99
N ALA A 422 -18.83 8.02 -16.64
CA ALA A 422 -19.92 8.30 -17.56
C ALA A 422 -19.58 9.36 -18.63
N GLU A 423 -18.67 10.30 -18.36
CA GLU A 423 -18.20 11.28 -19.36
C GLU A 423 -17.58 10.63 -20.59
N GLY A 424 -16.86 9.52 -20.40
CA GLY A 424 -16.22 8.77 -21.49
C GLY A 424 -17.11 7.73 -22.16
N LEU A 425 -18.38 7.61 -21.76
CA LEU A 425 -19.35 6.67 -22.34
C LEU A 425 -20.34 7.41 -23.25
N HIS A 426 -21.07 6.65 -24.06
CA HIS A 426 -22.13 7.15 -24.93
C HIS A 426 -23.38 6.27 -24.84
N GLY A 427 -24.54 6.82 -25.17
CA GLY A 427 -25.81 6.08 -25.22
C GLY A 427 -26.31 5.60 -23.86
N VAL A 428 -26.90 4.40 -23.84
CA VAL A 428 -27.58 3.81 -22.67
C VAL A 428 -26.66 3.64 -21.46
N PRO A 429 -25.42 3.09 -21.58
CA PRO A 429 -24.54 2.92 -20.42
C PRO A 429 -24.22 4.22 -19.67
N LYS A 430 -24.09 5.34 -20.40
CA LYS A 430 -23.90 6.66 -19.80
C LYS A 430 -25.10 7.09 -18.96
N GLN A 431 -26.30 6.95 -19.51
CA GLN A 431 -27.54 7.37 -18.84
C GLN A 431 -27.80 6.54 -17.58
N GLU A 432 -27.53 5.23 -17.62
CA GLU A 432 -27.67 4.36 -16.46
C GLU A 432 -26.78 4.78 -15.29
N ILE A 433 -25.48 5.02 -15.54
CA ILE A 433 -24.53 5.44 -14.48
C ILE A 433 -24.91 6.80 -13.92
N VAL A 434 -25.30 7.76 -14.77
CA VAL A 434 -25.73 9.10 -14.32
C VAL A 434 -26.99 9.02 -13.49
N SER A 435 -27.97 8.21 -13.90
CA SER A 435 -29.22 8.02 -13.14
C SER A 435 -28.95 7.40 -11.77
N LEU A 436 -28.16 6.32 -11.71
CA LEU A 436 -27.78 5.69 -10.44
C LEU A 436 -26.99 6.65 -9.54
N SER A 437 -26.11 7.46 -10.11
CA SER A 437 -25.35 8.48 -9.37
C SER A 437 -26.27 9.52 -8.73
N ASN A 438 -27.34 9.90 -9.41
CA ASN A 438 -28.33 10.84 -8.89
C ASN A 438 -29.20 10.20 -7.79
N ASP A 439 -29.65 8.95 -7.98
CA ASP A 439 -30.40 8.20 -6.96
C ASP A 439 -29.60 8.11 -5.65
N VAL A 440 -28.31 7.75 -5.75
CA VAL A 440 -27.40 7.63 -4.61
C VAL A 440 -27.21 8.98 -3.91
N ASP A 441 -27.03 10.07 -4.67
CA ASP A 441 -26.87 11.43 -4.13
C ASP A 441 -28.12 11.87 -3.35
N THR A 442 -29.32 11.64 -3.90
CA THR A 442 -30.59 11.95 -3.23
C THR A 442 -30.77 11.17 -1.94
N LEU A 443 -30.56 9.84 -1.96
CA LEU A 443 -30.68 9.00 -0.77
C LEU A 443 -29.63 9.36 0.30
N SER A 444 -28.41 9.71 -0.11
CA SER A 444 -27.36 10.14 0.81
C SER A 444 -27.73 11.44 1.51
N ARG A 445 -28.23 12.45 0.78
CA ARG A 445 -28.69 13.71 1.39
C ARG A 445 -29.85 13.47 2.35
N GLN A 446 -30.83 12.66 1.94
CA GLN A 446 -31.96 12.31 2.79
C GLN A 446 -31.51 11.67 4.11
N LEU A 447 -30.58 10.70 4.06
CA LEU A 447 -30.08 10.05 5.28
C LEU A 447 -29.28 11.02 6.15
N SER A 448 -28.41 11.84 5.56
CA SER A 448 -27.63 12.85 6.29
C SER A 448 -28.54 13.87 6.99
N GLU A 449 -29.59 14.34 6.33
CA GLU A 449 -30.59 15.23 6.94
C GLU A 449 -31.29 14.56 8.13
N MET A 450 -31.70 13.29 8.00
CA MET A 450 -32.30 12.55 9.11
C MET A 450 -31.33 12.39 10.29
N CYS A 451 -30.05 12.12 10.03
CA CYS A 451 -29.03 12.04 11.07
C CYS A 451 -28.81 13.38 11.79
N LEU A 452 -28.74 14.49 11.04
CA LEU A 452 -28.60 15.84 11.61
C LEU A 452 -29.76 16.23 12.54
N HIS A 453 -30.97 15.74 12.26
CA HIS A 453 -32.14 15.94 13.11
C HIS A 453 -32.24 14.93 14.27
N GLY A 454 -31.20 14.11 14.50
CA GLY A 454 -31.19 13.08 15.56
C GLY A 454 -32.07 11.86 15.26
N GLN A 455 -32.55 11.70 14.02
CA GLN A 455 -33.46 10.63 13.59
C GLN A 455 -32.74 9.43 12.93
N GLY A 456 -31.41 9.34 13.05
CA GLY A 456 -30.61 8.30 12.39
C GLY A 456 -30.91 6.85 12.85
N ASN A 457 -31.52 6.67 14.03
CA ASN A 457 -31.94 5.36 14.55
C ASN A 457 -33.40 4.99 14.22
N THR A 458 -34.10 5.81 13.44
CA THR A 458 -35.49 5.50 13.07
C THR A 458 -35.56 4.33 12.07
N PRO A 459 -36.65 3.52 12.08
CA PRO A 459 -36.86 2.47 11.08
C PRO A 459 -36.81 3.01 9.64
N GLN A 460 -37.24 4.26 9.44
CA GLN A 460 -37.18 4.94 8.16
C GLN A 460 -35.73 5.25 7.74
N ALA A 461 -34.89 5.78 8.64
CA ALA A 461 -33.47 6.01 8.36
C ALA A 461 -32.74 4.70 8.04
N GLN A 462 -33.04 3.63 8.78
CA GLN A 462 -32.49 2.29 8.50
C GLN A 462 -32.96 1.71 7.16
N ALA A 463 -34.19 2.00 6.72
CA ALA A 463 -34.68 1.60 5.40
C ALA A 463 -33.98 2.38 4.26
N VAL A 464 -33.79 3.70 4.43
CA VAL A 464 -33.03 4.53 3.49
C VAL A 464 -31.58 4.03 3.40
N ALA A 465 -30.93 3.76 4.54
CA ALA A 465 -29.57 3.27 4.59
C ALA A 465 -29.38 1.92 3.86
N ARG A 466 -30.31 0.97 4.02
CA ARG A 466 -30.30 -0.31 3.28
C ARG A 466 -30.47 -0.12 1.77
N THR A 467 -31.37 0.77 1.36
CA THR A 467 -31.60 1.08 -0.06
C THR A 467 -30.38 1.75 -0.69
N LEU A 468 -29.79 2.72 0.02
CA LEU A 468 -28.56 3.39 -0.37
C LEU A 468 -27.40 2.39 -0.50
N SER A 469 -27.27 1.45 0.44
CA SER A 469 -26.26 0.39 0.37
C SER A 469 -26.37 -0.47 -0.89
N ALA A 470 -27.60 -0.90 -1.25
CA ALA A 470 -27.84 -1.66 -2.48
C ALA A 470 -27.50 -0.84 -3.74
N LYS A 471 -27.97 0.41 -3.81
CA LYS A 471 -27.71 1.31 -4.95
C LYS A 471 -26.23 1.66 -5.12
N LEU A 472 -25.48 1.79 -4.02
CA LEU A 472 -24.02 1.95 -4.05
C LEU A 472 -23.32 0.72 -4.64
N HIS A 473 -23.80 -0.47 -4.29
CA HIS A 473 -23.28 -1.71 -4.87
C HIS A 473 -23.56 -1.79 -6.38
N ASP A 474 -24.78 -1.46 -6.81
CA ASP A 474 -25.14 -1.41 -8.23
C ASP A 474 -24.28 -0.40 -9.00
N LEU A 475 -24.09 0.80 -8.44
CA LEU A 475 -23.24 1.84 -9.02
C LEU A 475 -21.79 1.36 -9.14
N LYS A 476 -21.24 0.71 -8.11
CA LYS A 476 -19.91 0.07 -8.15
C LYS A 476 -19.80 -0.93 -9.32
N MET A 477 -20.77 -1.84 -9.46
CA MET A 477 -20.75 -2.86 -10.52
C MET A 477 -20.81 -2.24 -11.92
N LYS A 478 -21.64 -1.20 -12.11
CA LYS A 478 -21.74 -0.48 -13.38
C LYS A 478 -20.46 0.31 -13.72
N ILE A 479 -19.83 0.94 -12.73
CA ILE A 479 -18.52 1.57 -12.87
C ILE A 479 -17.48 0.54 -13.33
N GLN A 480 -17.38 -0.60 -12.64
CA GLN A 480 -16.42 -1.66 -12.96
C GLN A 480 -16.62 -2.20 -14.39
N SER A 481 -17.87 -2.50 -14.78
CA SER A 481 -18.19 -2.98 -16.12
C SER A 481 -17.79 -1.97 -17.22
N ALA A 482 -18.07 -0.68 -17.01
CA ALA A 482 -17.68 0.37 -17.95
C ALA A 482 -16.15 0.51 -18.07
N LEU A 483 -15.42 0.34 -16.98
CA LEU A 483 -13.96 0.41 -16.97
C LEU A 483 -13.31 -0.77 -17.71
N VAL A 484 -13.85 -1.98 -17.57
CA VAL A 484 -13.39 -3.15 -18.34
C VAL A 484 -13.46 -2.87 -19.84
N ASN A 485 -14.58 -2.34 -20.33
CA ASN A 485 -14.74 -1.96 -21.74
C ASN A 485 -13.69 -0.95 -22.19
N ARG A 486 -13.40 0.07 -21.36
CA ARG A 486 -12.36 1.06 -21.68
C ARG A 486 -10.95 0.46 -21.71
N VAL A 487 -10.63 -0.46 -20.81
CA VAL A 487 -9.34 -1.18 -20.84
C VAL A 487 -9.19 -2.00 -22.12
N VAL A 488 -10.26 -2.66 -22.56
CA VAL A 488 -10.26 -3.40 -23.83
C VAL A 488 -10.06 -2.45 -25.02
N GLU A 489 -10.77 -1.32 -25.08
CA GLU A 489 -10.69 -0.38 -26.20
C GLU A 489 -9.37 0.43 -26.22
N ASP A 490 -8.96 1.05 -25.11
CA ASP A 490 -7.83 1.97 -25.09
C ASP A 490 -6.46 1.28 -25.17
N PHE A 491 -6.36 0.03 -24.69
CA PHE A 491 -5.12 -0.76 -24.72
C PHE A 491 -5.06 -1.80 -25.85
N ILE A 492 -6.00 -1.75 -26.81
CA ILE A 492 -6.00 -2.66 -27.96
C ILE A 492 -4.71 -2.55 -28.78
N ASP A 493 -4.24 -1.32 -29.00
CA ASP A 493 -3.08 -1.00 -29.81
C ASP A 493 -2.16 -0.01 -29.08
N ILE A 494 -1.19 -0.58 -28.39
CA ILE A 494 -0.19 0.19 -27.65
C ILE A 494 1.12 0.41 -28.44
N THR A 495 1.24 -0.19 -29.62
CA THR A 495 2.50 -0.25 -30.37
C THR A 495 2.51 0.69 -31.56
N THR A 496 1.38 0.83 -32.25
CA THR A 496 1.32 1.64 -33.49
C THR A 496 1.64 3.11 -33.28
N PRO A 497 1.13 3.82 -32.26
CA PRO A 497 1.46 5.24 -32.06
C PRO A 497 2.97 5.45 -31.92
N LEU A 498 3.62 4.64 -31.08
CA LEU A 498 5.07 4.67 -30.89
C LEU A 498 5.83 4.34 -32.18
N LYS A 499 5.42 3.28 -32.90
CA LYS A 499 6.05 2.89 -34.16
C LYS A 499 5.95 3.97 -35.23
N GLN A 500 4.78 4.60 -35.38
CA GLN A 500 4.59 5.70 -36.33
C GLN A 500 5.45 6.91 -35.98
N PHE A 501 5.55 7.25 -34.70
CA PHE A 501 6.46 8.28 -34.21
C PHE A 501 7.93 7.93 -34.48
N THR A 502 8.37 6.71 -34.15
CA THR A 502 9.73 6.24 -34.43
C THR A 502 10.07 6.29 -35.93
N ASN A 503 9.14 5.87 -36.80
CA ASN A 503 9.34 5.97 -38.24
C ASN A 503 9.49 7.41 -38.72
N ALA A 504 8.75 8.36 -38.12
CA ALA A 504 8.89 9.78 -38.44
C ALA A 504 10.24 10.35 -37.95
N VAL A 505 10.72 9.90 -36.79
CA VAL A 505 12.05 10.27 -36.26
C VAL A 505 13.18 9.77 -37.16
N LEU A 506 13.06 8.55 -37.65
CA LEU A 506 14.08 7.89 -38.47
C LEU A 506 13.97 8.23 -39.98
N ALA A 507 13.04 9.10 -40.37
CA ALA A 507 12.88 9.50 -41.77
C ALA A 507 14.16 10.19 -42.29
N GLU A 508 14.57 9.82 -43.51
CA GLU A 508 15.77 10.32 -44.17
C GLU A 508 15.70 11.84 -44.42
N GLU A 509 16.85 12.51 -44.38
CA GLU A 509 16.96 13.91 -44.75
C GLU A 509 16.57 14.12 -46.21
N GLY A 510 15.79 15.17 -46.49
CA GLY A 510 15.23 15.44 -47.81
C GLY A 510 13.85 14.83 -48.07
N THR A 511 13.31 14.00 -47.16
CA THR A 511 11.92 13.51 -47.26
C THR A 511 10.94 14.71 -47.25
N PRO A 512 10.00 14.80 -48.23
CA PRO A 512 9.01 15.87 -48.25
C PRO A 512 8.15 15.89 -46.98
N ASN A 513 7.86 17.08 -46.46
CA ASN A 513 7.03 17.28 -45.25
C ASN A 513 7.55 16.57 -43.99
N ARG A 514 8.85 16.25 -43.90
CA ARG A 514 9.46 15.53 -42.76
C ARG A 514 9.07 16.11 -41.40
N GLU A 515 9.17 17.44 -41.22
CA GLU A 515 8.81 18.12 -39.97
C GLU A 515 7.31 18.06 -39.67
N GLN A 516 6.47 18.24 -40.69
CA GLN A 516 5.02 18.17 -40.53
C GLN A 516 4.58 16.76 -40.11
N VAL A 517 5.09 15.73 -40.79
CA VAL A 517 4.81 14.32 -40.46
C VAL A 517 5.28 14.01 -39.04
N PHE A 518 6.47 14.47 -38.64
CA PHE A 518 6.94 14.30 -37.27
C PHE A 518 6.02 14.97 -36.23
N ASN A 519 5.59 16.20 -36.47
CA ASN A 519 4.68 16.92 -35.57
C ASN A 519 3.31 16.21 -35.48
N ASP A 520 2.79 15.73 -36.61
CA ASP A 520 1.54 14.97 -36.64
C ASP A 520 1.64 13.66 -35.84
N LYS A 521 2.73 12.91 -36.02
CA LYS A 521 2.96 11.65 -35.27
C LYS A 521 3.28 11.88 -33.80
N THR A 522 3.93 12.98 -33.47
CA THR A 522 4.13 13.45 -32.09
C THR A 522 2.80 13.69 -31.39
N ARG A 523 1.89 14.44 -32.03
CA ARG A 523 0.54 14.68 -31.49
C ARG A 523 -0.22 13.39 -31.24
N VAL A 524 -0.20 12.46 -32.21
CA VAL A 524 -0.86 11.15 -32.06
C VAL A 524 -0.31 10.36 -30.87
N LEU A 525 1.02 10.35 -30.68
CA LEU A 525 1.65 9.69 -29.53
C LEU A 525 1.27 10.36 -28.20
N GLN A 526 1.23 11.69 -28.14
CA GLN A 526 0.85 12.45 -26.95
C GLN A 526 -0.61 12.20 -26.57
N GLU A 527 -1.53 12.31 -27.54
CA GLU A 527 -2.96 12.04 -27.35
C GLU A 527 -3.20 10.60 -26.86
N PHE A 528 -2.49 9.62 -27.44
CA PHE A 528 -2.53 8.24 -26.99
C PHE A 528 -2.04 8.10 -25.53
N SER A 529 -0.89 8.71 -25.20
CA SER A 529 -0.30 8.61 -23.86
C SER A 529 -1.22 9.18 -22.79
N VAL A 530 -1.82 10.35 -23.05
CA VAL A 530 -2.79 10.99 -22.14
C VAL A 530 -4.04 10.12 -21.98
N ARG A 531 -4.57 9.57 -23.08
CA ARG A 531 -5.75 8.69 -23.02
C ARG A 531 -5.46 7.42 -22.21
N ALA A 532 -4.34 6.76 -22.47
CA ALA A 532 -3.93 5.55 -21.78
C ALA A 532 -3.69 5.79 -20.28
N ALA A 533 -3.02 6.89 -19.92
CA ALA A 533 -2.81 7.31 -18.53
C ALA A 533 -4.13 7.66 -17.83
N LYS A 534 -5.05 8.35 -18.51
CA LYS A 534 -6.40 8.65 -17.99
C LYS A 534 -7.15 7.36 -17.67
N THR A 535 -7.15 6.38 -18.58
CA THR A 535 -7.83 5.11 -18.37
C THR A 535 -7.19 4.32 -17.23
N ALA A 536 -5.85 4.27 -17.14
CA ALA A 536 -5.16 3.64 -16.01
C ALA A 536 -5.55 4.26 -14.65
N ARG A 537 -5.68 5.59 -14.56
CA ARG A 537 -6.12 6.27 -13.32
C ARG A 537 -7.56 5.95 -12.95
N MET A 538 -8.45 5.91 -13.94
CA MET A 538 -9.86 5.54 -13.71
C MET A 538 -9.99 4.08 -13.27
N VAL A 539 -9.17 3.18 -13.82
CA VAL A 539 -9.13 1.76 -13.40
C VAL A 539 -8.53 1.62 -12.00
N ALA A 540 -7.50 2.40 -11.66
CA ALA A 540 -6.95 2.44 -10.31
C ALA A 540 -8.00 2.84 -9.27
N ALA A 541 -8.82 3.86 -9.58
CA ALA A 541 -9.87 4.34 -8.69
C ALA A 541 -11.09 3.41 -8.67
N GLY A 542 -11.63 3.01 -9.83
CA GLY A 542 -12.93 2.32 -9.92
C GLY A 542 -12.89 0.83 -10.23
N GLY A 543 -11.80 0.35 -10.85
CA GLY A 543 -11.66 -1.04 -11.31
C GLY A 543 -10.97 -1.95 -10.28
N CYS A 544 -9.99 -1.41 -9.55
CA CYS A 544 -9.16 -2.18 -8.63
C CYS A 544 -9.89 -2.53 -7.32
N ASN A 545 -9.77 -3.80 -6.92
CA ASN A 545 -10.13 -4.25 -5.56
C ASN A 545 -8.91 -4.28 -4.62
N ASN A 546 -7.69 -4.08 -5.14
CA ASN A 546 -6.44 -4.10 -4.39
C ASN A 546 -5.74 -2.72 -4.47
N LYS A 547 -5.38 -2.17 -3.32
CA LYS A 547 -4.67 -0.89 -3.18
C LYS A 547 -3.29 -0.89 -3.84
N LYS A 548 -2.49 -1.97 -3.67
CA LYS A 548 -1.15 -2.09 -4.28
C LYS A 548 -1.22 -1.98 -5.80
N LEU A 549 -2.22 -2.64 -6.39
CA LEU A 549 -2.45 -2.61 -7.84
C LEU A 549 -2.88 -1.22 -8.32
N ALA A 550 -3.77 -0.56 -7.58
CA ALA A 550 -4.19 0.81 -7.86
C ALA A 550 -2.99 1.78 -7.84
N GLU A 551 -2.14 1.70 -6.82
CA GLU A 551 -0.93 2.55 -6.71
C GLU A 551 0.10 2.26 -7.80
N ALA A 552 0.31 0.99 -8.16
CA ALA A 552 1.16 0.61 -9.26
C ALA A 552 0.65 1.20 -10.59
N LEU A 553 -0.67 1.18 -10.82
CA LEU A 553 -1.30 1.82 -11.98
C LEU A 553 -1.14 3.33 -11.99
N LEU A 554 -1.40 4.00 -10.86
CA LEU A 554 -1.22 5.46 -10.72
C LEU A 554 0.23 5.87 -10.99
N THR A 555 1.19 5.13 -10.43
CA THR A 555 2.63 5.35 -10.65
C THR A 555 2.98 5.15 -12.11
N SER A 556 2.49 4.08 -12.74
CA SER A 556 2.74 3.80 -14.16
C SER A 556 2.14 4.87 -15.07
N ALA A 557 0.95 5.38 -14.76
CA ALA A 557 0.30 6.45 -15.51
C ALA A 557 1.11 7.75 -15.45
N SER A 558 1.52 8.16 -14.25
CA SER A 558 2.38 9.34 -14.05
C SER A 558 3.73 9.19 -14.75
N GLN A 559 4.32 7.99 -14.73
CA GLN A 559 5.57 7.70 -15.42
C GLN A 559 5.42 7.90 -16.95
N VAL A 560 4.36 7.35 -17.55
CA VAL A 560 4.09 7.49 -19.00
C VAL A 560 3.93 8.97 -19.38
N GLU A 561 3.14 9.74 -18.63
CA GLU A 561 2.93 11.15 -18.92
C GLU A 561 4.20 11.98 -18.80
N SER A 562 5.00 11.73 -17.76
CA SER A 562 6.26 12.46 -17.56
C SER A 562 7.33 12.09 -18.60
N LEU A 563 7.33 10.86 -19.09
CA LEU A 563 8.31 10.35 -20.07
C LEU A 563 7.96 10.76 -21.52
N THR A 564 6.68 10.98 -21.83
CA THR A 564 6.22 11.29 -23.19
C THR A 564 6.90 12.53 -23.78
N PRO A 565 6.95 13.69 -23.11
CA PRO A 565 7.66 14.86 -23.63
C PRO A 565 9.15 14.60 -23.83
N GLN A 566 9.75 13.81 -22.93
CA GLN A 566 11.19 13.53 -22.97
C GLN A 566 11.55 12.66 -24.18
N LEU A 567 10.71 11.68 -24.51
CA LEU A 567 10.82 10.89 -25.74
C LEU A 567 10.65 11.76 -27.01
N VAL A 568 9.71 12.71 -26.98
CA VAL A 568 9.50 13.65 -28.10
C VAL A 568 10.74 14.52 -28.33
N ASN A 569 11.31 15.06 -27.25
CA ASN A 569 12.56 15.83 -27.28
C ASN A 569 13.72 15.02 -27.85
N ALA A 570 13.91 13.79 -27.38
CA ALA A 570 14.93 12.89 -27.90
C ALA A 570 14.72 12.54 -29.38
N GLY A 571 13.47 12.38 -29.83
CA GLY A 571 13.12 12.18 -31.23
C GLY A 571 13.49 13.39 -32.09
N ARG A 572 13.20 14.60 -31.62
CA ARG A 572 13.56 15.86 -32.30
C ARG A 572 15.08 16.03 -32.42
N ILE A 573 15.82 15.72 -31.35
CA ILE A 573 17.30 15.70 -31.36
C ILE A 573 17.81 14.68 -32.39
N ARG A 574 17.28 13.45 -32.38
CA ARG A 574 17.68 12.40 -33.32
C ARG A 574 17.39 12.73 -34.78
N MET A 575 16.31 13.48 -35.04
CA MET A 575 16.01 13.99 -36.38
C MET A 575 16.97 15.07 -36.86
N ALA A 576 17.41 15.94 -35.95
CA ALA A 576 18.36 17.02 -36.22
C ALA A 576 19.80 16.51 -36.42
N TYR A 577 20.15 15.38 -35.80
CA TYR A 577 21.51 14.80 -35.83
C TYR A 577 21.52 13.32 -36.25
N PRO A 578 21.14 12.98 -37.49
CA PRO A 578 20.89 11.59 -37.83
C PRO A 578 22.12 10.69 -37.89
N GLY A 579 23.32 11.27 -38.08
CA GLY A 579 24.60 10.56 -38.05
C GLY A 579 25.23 10.48 -36.64
N ASN A 580 24.63 11.11 -35.62
CA ASN A 580 25.21 11.11 -34.28
C ASN A 580 24.77 9.86 -33.50
N ARG A 581 25.71 8.96 -33.23
CA ARG A 581 25.48 7.74 -32.45
C ARG A 581 24.94 7.99 -31.04
N ALA A 582 25.37 9.07 -30.37
CA ALA A 582 24.86 9.39 -29.04
C ALA A 582 23.39 9.85 -29.06
N ALA A 583 22.96 10.54 -30.13
CA ALA A 583 21.56 10.91 -30.33
C ALA A 583 20.69 9.66 -30.56
N ASP A 584 21.21 8.70 -31.33
CA ASP A 584 20.55 7.40 -31.59
C ASP A 584 20.40 6.58 -30.32
N GLU A 585 21.50 6.40 -29.57
CA GLU A 585 21.51 5.67 -28.29
C GLU A 585 20.57 6.32 -27.26
N HIS A 586 20.56 7.66 -27.15
CA HIS A 586 19.67 8.39 -26.24
C HIS A 586 18.19 8.21 -26.61
N PHE A 587 17.85 8.35 -27.89
CA PHE A 587 16.50 8.13 -28.38
C PHE A 587 16.02 6.69 -28.14
N GLU A 588 16.84 5.69 -28.47
CA GLU A 588 16.49 4.28 -28.29
C GLU A 588 16.29 3.92 -26.81
N ASN A 589 17.11 4.48 -25.90
CA ASN A 589 16.96 4.29 -24.46
C ASN A 589 15.61 4.82 -23.93
N LEU A 590 15.19 6.00 -24.36
CA LEU A 590 13.89 6.58 -23.97
C LEU A 590 12.72 5.87 -24.67
N ARG A 591 12.89 5.48 -25.94
CA ARG A 591 11.89 4.71 -26.70
C ARG A 591 11.60 3.37 -26.02
N LYS A 592 12.65 2.65 -25.61
CA LYS A 592 12.53 1.38 -24.90
C LYS A 592 11.83 1.54 -23.55
N GLN A 593 12.25 2.53 -22.74
CA GLN A 593 11.58 2.80 -21.46
C GLN A 593 10.11 3.18 -21.63
N TYR A 594 9.76 3.96 -22.65
CA TYR A 594 8.38 4.32 -22.91
C TYR A 594 7.56 3.09 -23.29
N ALA A 595 8.09 2.25 -24.19
CA ALA A 595 7.44 0.99 -24.58
C ALA A 595 7.22 0.06 -23.37
N GLU A 596 8.23 -0.10 -22.51
CA GLU A 596 8.15 -0.90 -21.29
C GLU A 596 7.14 -0.30 -20.29
N SER A 597 7.11 1.03 -20.13
CA SER A 597 6.17 1.71 -19.23
C SER A 597 4.72 1.57 -19.69
N ILE A 598 4.45 1.69 -20.98
CA ILE A 598 3.12 1.46 -21.57
C ILE A 598 2.71 -0.01 -21.46
N GLN A 599 3.63 -0.95 -21.74
CA GLN A 599 3.36 -2.38 -21.61
C GLN A 599 3.05 -2.76 -20.17
N LYS A 600 3.82 -2.24 -19.20
CA LYS A 600 3.57 -2.41 -17.77
C LYS A 600 2.20 -1.86 -17.39
N MET A 601 1.86 -0.65 -17.82
CA MET A 601 0.56 -0.03 -17.56
C MET A 601 -0.60 -0.88 -18.11
N ARG A 602 -0.46 -1.42 -19.33
CA ARG A 602 -1.46 -2.32 -19.91
C ARG A 602 -1.59 -3.60 -19.09
N ASN A 603 -0.49 -4.25 -18.72
CA ASN A 603 -0.53 -5.50 -17.95
C ASN A 603 -1.21 -5.29 -16.59
N LEU A 604 -0.89 -4.19 -15.89
CA LEU A 604 -1.56 -3.82 -14.64
C LEU A 604 -3.05 -3.50 -14.86
N GLY A 605 -3.40 -2.91 -16.00
CA GLY A 605 -4.80 -2.64 -16.37
C GLY A 605 -5.58 -3.92 -16.63
N ASP A 606 -4.98 -4.88 -17.35
CA ASP A 606 -5.56 -6.20 -17.61
C ASP A 606 -5.73 -6.98 -16.29
N GLU A 607 -4.73 -6.96 -15.40
CA GLU A 607 -4.79 -7.58 -14.05
C GLU A 607 -5.86 -6.97 -13.14
N ALA A 608 -6.14 -5.68 -13.30
CA ALA A 608 -7.18 -4.98 -12.53
C ALA A 608 -8.60 -5.32 -12.97
N THR A 609 -8.77 -5.97 -14.12
CA THR A 609 -10.08 -6.37 -14.65
C THR A 609 -10.39 -7.83 -14.33
N ASP A 610 -11.67 -8.13 -14.13
CA ASP A 610 -12.11 -9.52 -14.03
C ASP A 610 -11.92 -10.22 -15.37
N THR A 611 -11.23 -11.36 -15.35
CA THR A 611 -10.83 -12.11 -16.55
C THR A 611 -12.01 -12.53 -17.42
N VAL A 612 -13.12 -12.97 -16.84
CA VAL A 612 -14.31 -13.42 -17.58
C VAL A 612 -14.99 -12.21 -18.25
N ASN A 613 -15.14 -11.12 -17.50
CA ASN A 613 -15.69 -9.86 -18.01
C ASN A 613 -14.78 -9.25 -19.08
N PHE A 614 -13.46 -9.35 -18.96
CA PHE A 614 -12.49 -8.89 -19.95
C PHE A 614 -12.64 -9.66 -21.28
N ILE A 615 -12.74 -10.99 -21.21
CA ILE A 615 -12.92 -11.81 -22.42
C ILE A 615 -14.27 -11.52 -23.06
N LYS A 616 -15.33 -11.32 -22.26
CA LYS A 616 -16.64 -10.92 -22.78
C LYS A 616 -16.58 -9.53 -23.46
N ALA A 617 -16.02 -8.53 -22.80
CA ALA A 617 -15.85 -7.20 -23.41
C ALA A 617 -15.00 -7.26 -24.70
N SER A 618 -13.99 -8.14 -24.75
CA SER A 618 -13.19 -8.39 -25.95
C SER A 618 -14.00 -9.04 -27.07
N GLU A 619 -14.83 -10.04 -26.76
CA GLU A 619 -15.77 -10.67 -27.69
C GLU A 619 -16.74 -9.62 -28.29
N ASP A 620 -17.36 -8.79 -27.45
CA ASP A 620 -18.31 -7.75 -27.87
C ASP A 620 -17.61 -6.68 -28.75
N SER A 621 -16.37 -6.33 -28.42
CA SER A 621 -15.55 -5.42 -29.22
C SER A 621 -15.13 -6.02 -30.57
N MET A 622 -14.84 -7.33 -30.63
CA MET A 622 -14.60 -8.04 -31.90
C MET A 622 -15.84 -8.05 -32.79
N VAL A 623 -17.03 -8.22 -32.22
CA VAL A 623 -18.30 -8.12 -32.95
C VAL A 623 -18.49 -6.70 -33.50
N LYS A 624 -18.22 -5.66 -32.71
CA LYS A 624 -18.25 -4.25 -33.17
C LYS A 624 -17.29 -4.01 -34.33
N HIS A 625 -16.05 -4.50 -34.26
CA HIS A 625 -15.10 -4.39 -35.37
C HIS A 625 -15.51 -5.22 -36.60
N THR A 626 -16.22 -6.34 -36.40
CA THR A 626 -16.80 -7.12 -37.50
C THR A 626 -17.82 -6.29 -38.28
N THR A 627 -18.71 -5.57 -37.58
CA THR A 627 -19.65 -4.65 -38.23
C THR A 627 -18.94 -3.55 -39.01
N LEU A 628 -17.85 -2.99 -38.46
CA LEU A 628 -17.05 -1.99 -39.18
C LEU A 628 -16.31 -2.55 -40.40
N CYS A 629 -15.89 -3.82 -40.38
CA CYS A 629 -15.40 -4.52 -41.56
C CYS A 629 -16.49 -4.68 -42.63
N GLU A 630 -17.72 -5.05 -42.23
CA GLU A 630 -18.85 -5.14 -43.16
C GLU A 630 -19.19 -3.78 -43.78
N ASP A 631 -19.17 -2.71 -42.98
CA ASP A 631 -19.32 -1.34 -43.47
C ASP A 631 -18.19 -0.95 -44.43
N ALA A 632 -16.96 -1.39 -44.18
CA ALA A 632 -15.84 -1.17 -45.08
C ALA A 632 -16.01 -1.89 -46.42
N VAL A 633 -16.57 -3.11 -46.41
CA VAL A 633 -16.94 -3.85 -47.64
C VAL A 633 -18.04 -3.10 -48.39
N ASN A 634 -19.08 -2.65 -47.70
CA ASN A 634 -20.21 -1.92 -48.31
C ASN A 634 -19.79 -0.56 -48.89
N THR A 635 -18.93 0.17 -48.18
CA THR A 635 -18.42 1.50 -48.59
C THR A 635 -17.21 1.42 -49.50
N LYS A 636 -16.69 0.22 -49.78
CA LYS A 636 -15.51 -0.04 -50.62
C LYS A 636 -14.25 0.68 -50.11
N THR A 637 -13.95 0.53 -48.82
CA THR A 637 -12.78 1.12 -48.16
C THR A 637 -11.78 0.04 -47.68
N PRO A 638 -10.86 -0.45 -48.54
CA PRO A 638 -9.94 -1.54 -48.21
C PRO A 638 -9.07 -1.30 -46.97
N GLN A 639 -8.63 -0.05 -46.75
CA GLN A 639 -7.81 0.28 -45.59
C GLN A 639 -8.58 0.07 -44.28
N ALA A 640 -9.86 0.48 -44.25
CA ALA A 640 -10.72 0.29 -43.08
C ALA A 640 -10.97 -1.20 -42.79
N MET A 641 -11.05 -2.03 -43.82
CA MET A 641 -11.13 -3.50 -43.67
C MET A 641 -9.87 -4.06 -42.99
N VAL A 642 -8.68 -3.63 -43.43
CA VAL A 642 -7.40 -4.07 -42.85
C VAL A 642 -7.27 -3.60 -41.39
N ASP A 643 -7.59 -2.35 -41.11
CA ASP A 643 -7.45 -1.75 -39.78
C ASP A 643 -8.37 -2.44 -38.75
N ASN A 644 -9.63 -2.69 -39.11
CA ASN A 644 -10.58 -3.37 -38.23
C ASN A 644 -10.25 -4.86 -38.05
N ALA A 645 -9.84 -5.57 -39.11
CA ALA A 645 -9.40 -6.96 -38.99
C ALA A 645 -8.13 -7.09 -38.11
N ALA A 646 -7.21 -6.12 -38.19
CA ALA A 646 -6.04 -6.06 -37.30
C ALA A 646 -6.45 -5.85 -35.84
N SER A 647 -7.47 -5.04 -35.57
CA SER A 647 -8.04 -4.86 -34.23
C SER A 647 -8.67 -6.16 -33.69
N ILE A 648 -9.42 -6.90 -34.51
CA ILE A 648 -9.94 -8.23 -34.14
C ILE A 648 -8.79 -9.19 -33.79
N ALA A 649 -7.75 -9.24 -34.62
CA ALA A 649 -6.58 -10.09 -34.34
C ALA A 649 -5.84 -9.68 -33.05
N ARG A 650 -5.72 -8.38 -32.76
CA ARG A 650 -5.11 -7.90 -31.50
C ARG A 650 -5.94 -8.27 -30.28
N LEU A 651 -7.27 -8.19 -30.35
CA LEU A 651 -8.16 -8.64 -29.28
C LEU A 651 -8.06 -10.15 -29.05
N ALA A 652 -8.05 -10.96 -30.12
CA ALA A 652 -7.85 -12.41 -30.00
C ALA A 652 -6.50 -12.74 -29.33
N ASN A 653 -5.41 -12.08 -29.72
CA ASN A 653 -4.11 -12.25 -29.07
C ASN A 653 -4.09 -11.77 -27.61
N ARG A 654 -4.85 -10.72 -27.26
CA ARG A 654 -5.04 -10.30 -25.87
C ARG A 654 -5.76 -11.36 -25.04
N VAL A 655 -6.82 -11.95 -25.58
CA VAL A 655 -7.53 -13.07 -24.94
C VAL A 655 -6.58 -14.25 -24.72
N LEU A 656 -5.74 -14.59 -25.71
CA LEU A 656 -4.72 -15.64 -25.56
C LEU A 656 -3.70 -15.32 -24.47
N MET A 657 -3.23 -14.08 -24.37
CA MET A 657 -2.32 -13.66 -23.30
C MET A 657 -2.95 -13.83 -21.91
N VAL A 658 -4.20 -13.39 -21.75
CA VAL A 658 -4.94 -13.51 -20.49
C VAL A 658 -5.22 -14.98 -20.15
N ALA A 659 -5.65 -15.78 -21.12
CA ALA A 659 -5.89 -17.21 -20.92
C ALA A 659 -4.61 -17.95 -20.51
N LYS A 660 -3.48 -17.64 -21.15
CA LYS A 660 -2.17 -18.17 -20.77
C LYS A 660 -1.78 -17.73 -19.35
N GLN A 661 -2.02 -16.48 -18.97
CA GLN A 661 -1.76 -16.00 -17.61
C GLN A 661 -2.61 -16.75 -16.57
N GLU A 662 -3.88 -17.04 -16.86
CA GLU A 662 -4.73 -17.84 -15.97
C GLU A 662 -4.26 -19.30 -15.88
N SER A 663 -3.83 -19.89 -16.99
CA SER A 663 -3.22 -21.23 -17.01
C SER A 663 -1.92 -21.25 -16.18
N ASP A 664 -1.01 -20.30 -16.40
CA ASP A 664 0.26 -20.20 -15.69
C ASP A 664 0.05 -19.92 -14.18
N ASN A 665 -1.05 -19.27 -13.81
CA ASN A 665 -1.45 -19.00 -12.43
C ASN A 665 -2.04 -20.24 -11.71
N SER A 666 -2.55 -21.23 -12.44
CA SER A 666 -3.19 -22.41 -11.86
C SER A 666 -2.25 -23.61 -11.76
N GLU A 667 -2.44 -24.41 -10.70
CA GLU A 667 -1.81 -25.71 -10.49
C GLU A 667 -2.81 -26.86 -10.58
N ASP A 668 -4.06 -26.59 -10.99
CA ASP A 668 -5.07 -27.61 -11.30
C ASP A 668 -4.87 -28.13 -12.74
N PRO A 669 -4.43 -29.39 -12.93
CA PRO A 669 -4.16 -29.94 -14.26
C PRO A 669 -5.39 -29.93 -15.18
N LEU A 670 -6.60 -30.19 -14.65
CA LEU A 670 -7.81 -30.26 -15.46
C LEU A 670 -8.20 -28.88 -16.00
N PHE A 671 -8.06 -27.85 -15.17
CA PHE A 671 -8.26 -26.47 -15.58
C PHE A 671 -7.21 -26.03 -16.61
N VAL A 672 -5.93 -26.30 -16.34
CA VAL A 672 -4.81 -25.97 -17.22
C VAL A 672 -4.99 -26.61 -18.60
N ASP A 673 -5.27 -27.91 -18.67
CA ASP A 673 -5.48 -28.63 -19.93
C ASP A 673 -6.67 -28.06 -20.70
N ARG A 674 -7.79 -27.77 -20.02
CA ARG A 674 -8.99 -27.20 -20.63
C ARG A 674 -8.74 -25.82 -21.23
N VAL A 675 -8.08 -24.93 -20.49
CA VAL A 675 -7.75 -23.56 -20.94
C VAL A 675 -6.75 -23.59 -22.08
N ASN A 676 -5.72 -24.44 -22.02
CA ASN A 676 -4.74 -24.58 -23.08
C ASN A 676 -5.36 -25.14 -24.37
N ASN A 677 -6.20 -26.17 -24.28
CA ASN A 677 -6.91 -26.70 -25.45
C ASN A 677 -7.78 -25.64 -26.14
N ALA A 678 -8.53 -24.84 -25.38
CA ALA A 678 -9.34 -23.75 -25.94
C ALA A 678 -8.45 -22.63 -26.54
N SER A 679 -7.31 -22.35 -25.90
CA SER A 679 -6.34 -21.35 -26.37
C SER A 679 -5.65 -21.77 -27.66
N ASP A 680 -5.27 -23.04 -27.81
CA ASP A 680 -4.65 -23.58 -29.02
C ASP A 680 -5.62 -23.53 -30.21
N GLN A 681 -6.90 -23.85 -29.97
CA GLN A 681 -7.96 -23.68 -30.98
C GLN A 681 -8.08 -22.22 -31.42
N LEU A 682 -8.17 -21.28 -30.48
CA LEU A 682 -8.22 -19.85 -30.78
C LEU A 682 -6.97 -19.39 -31.56
N GLN A 683 -5.78 -19.80 -31.15
CA GLN A 683 -4.52 -19.46 -31.79
C GLN A 683 -4.47 -19.92 -33.26
N SER A 684 -5.02 -21.12 -33.55
CA SER A 684 -5.10 -21.66 -34.91
C SER A 684 -6.05 -20.88 -35.84
N CYS A 685 -7.04 -20.18 -35.28
CA CYS A 685 -8.02 -19.40 -36.04
C CYS A 685 -7.53 -17.99 -36.44
N VAL A 686 -6.52 -17.43 -35.75
CA VAL A 686 -6.08 -16.04 -35.96
C VAL A 686 -5.50 -15.82 -37.36
N THR A 687 -4.56 -16.67 -37.79
CA THR A 687 -3.86 -16.49 -39.08
C THR A 687 -4.80 -16.63 -40.28
N PRO A 688 -5.68 -17.64 -40.37
CA PRO A 688 -6.66 -17.74 -41.46
C PRO A 688 -7.55 -16.49 -41.58
N MET A 689 -8.09 -15.99 -40.46
CA MET A 689 -8.94 -14.79 -40.45
C MET A 689 -8.21 -13.58 -41.03
N VAL A 690 -6.95 -13.35 -40.63
CA VAL A 690 -6.14 -12.24 -41.14
C VAL A 690 -5.81 -12.40 -42.62
N GLN A 691 -5.52 -13.61 -43.08
CA GLN A 691 -5.25 -13.89 -44.50
C GLN A 691 -6.49 -13.62 -45.36
N ASP A 692 -7.65 -14.12 -44.96
CA ASP A 692 -8.90 -13.88 -45.69
C ASP A 692 -9.27 -12.39 -45.69
N ALA A 693 -9.07 -11.69 -44.57
CA ALA A 693 -9.30 -10.24 -44.51
C ALA A 693 -8.39 -9.47 -45.49
N LYS A 694 -7.13 -9.90 -45.64
CA LYS A 694 -6.21 -9.35 -46.65
C LYS A 694 -6.68 -9.65 -48.07
N SER A 695 -7.19 -10.86 -48.34
CA SER A 695 -7.77 -11.19 -49.65
C SER A 695 -8.96 -10.30 -49.99
N VAL A 696 -9.82 -10.01 -49.01
CA VAL A 696 -10.91 -9.01 -49.18
C VAL A 696 -10.35 -7.62 -49.46
N ALA A 697 -9.32 -7.18 -48.74
CA ALA A 697 -8.72 -5.86 -48.98
C ALA A 697 -8.05 -5.75 -50.37
N LEU A 698 -7.46 -6.84 -50.88
CA LEU A 698 -6.87 -6.89 -52.22
C LEU A 698 -7.92 -6.78 -53.33
N ASN A 699 -9.09 -7.39 -53.14
CA ASN A 699 -10.21 -7.29 -54.08
C ASN A 699 -11.56 -7.24 -53.34
N ILE A 700 -11.95 -6.04 -52.93
CA ILE A 700 -13.14 -5.83 -52.09
C ILE A 700 -14.47 -6.13 -52.78
N ASN A 701 -14.46 -6.28 -54.12
CA ASN A 701 -15.64 -6.66 -54.89
C ASN A 701 -15.80 -8.19 -55.03
N ASP A 702 -14.83 -8.99 -54.56
CA ASP A 702 -14.91 -10.45 -54.60
C ASP A 702 -15.79 -10.99 -53.45
N HIS A 703 -17.06 -11.26 -53.76
CA HIS A 703 -18.02 -11.84 -52.82
C HIS A 703 -17.61 -13.20 -52.26
N ALA A 704 -16.78 -13.98 -52.97
CA ALA A 704 -16.28 -15.26 -52.47
C ALA A 704 -15.26 -15.04 -51.34
N SER A 705 -14.31 -14.10 -51.52
CA SER A 705 -13.37 -13.72 -50.46
C SER A 705 -14.08 -13.13 -49.24
N VAL A 706 -15.09 -12.29 -49.43
CA VAL A 706 -15.89 -11.75 -48.33
C VAL A 706 -16.60 -12.86 -47.56
N SER A 707 -17.18 -13.84 -48.25
CA SER A 707 -17.86 -14.97 -47.62
C SER A 707 -16.92 -15.87 -46.82
N ARG A 708 -15.71 -16.15 -47.35
CA ARG A 708 -14.66 -16.88 -46.62
C ARG A 708 -14.23 -16.15 -45.35
N TRP A 709 -13.97 -14.85 -45.46
CA TRP A 709 -13.61 -14.04 -44.29
C TRP A 709 -14.71 -14.04 -43.22
N ARG A 710 -15.99 -13.94 -43.59
CA ARG A 710 -17.11 -14.03 -42.63
C ARG A 710 -17.10 -15.35 -41.86
N GLU A 711 -16.82 -16.45 -42.54
CA GLU A 711 -16.75 -17.78 -41.93
C GLU A 711 -15.56 -17.91 -40.97
N THR A 712 -14.36 -17.52 -41.40
CA THR A 712 -13.16 -17.58 -40.54
C THR A 712 -13.23 -16.61 -39.37
N ASN A 713 -13.82 -15.42 -39.56
CA ASN A 713 -14.06 -14.44 -38.50
C ASN A 713 -15.10 -14.94 -37.48
N ARG A 714 -16.21 -15.54 -37.92
CA ARG A 714 -17.20 -16.15 -37.01
C ARG A 714 -16.59 -17.29 -36.20
N THR A 715 -15.78 -18.13 -36.85
CA THR A 715 -15.07 -19.23 -36.18
C THR A 715 -14.12 -18.70 -35.11
N LEU A 716 -13.36 -17.65 -35.42
CA LEU A 716 -12.48 -16.98 -34.45
C LEU A 716 -13.25 -16.45 -33.22
N ILE A 717 -14.37 -15.76 -33.44
CA ILE A 717 -15.20 -15.22 -32.35
C ILE A 717 -15.79 -16.35 -31.48
N ASN A 718 -16.26 -17.43 -32.10
CA ASN A 718 -16.74 -18.61 -31.35
C ASN A 718 -15.63 -19.23 -30.50
N SER A 719 -14.39 -19.32 -31.03
CA SER A 719 -13.24 -19.81 -30.26
C SER A 719 -12.91 -18.91 -29.07
N VAL A 720 -13.07 -17.58 -29.18
CA VAL A 720 -12.96 -16.66 -28.02
C VAL A 720 -14.04 -16.97 -26.98
N GLY A 721 -15.27 -17.22 -27.41
CA GLY A 721 -16.36 -17.67 -26.54
C GLY A 721 -16.03 -18.98 -25.81
N ASN A 722 -15.40 -19.95 -26.49
CA ASN A 722 -14.96 -21.21 -25.88
C ASN A 722 -13.88 -21.00 -24.82
N VAL A 723 -12.92 -20.08 -25.04
CA VAL A 723 -11.91 -19.71 -24.03
C VAL A 723 -12.58 -19.12 -22.80
N ARG A 724 -13.59 -18.25 -22.96
CA ARG A 724 -14.37 -17.73 -21.84
C ARG A 724 -15.05 -18.86 -21.06
N SER A 725 -15.70 -19.79 -21.75
CA SER A 725 -16.35 -20.94 -21.13
C SER A 725 -15.36 -21.87 -20.41
N ALA A 726 -14.15 -22.04 -20.94
CA ALA A 726 -13.10 -22.84 -20.29
C ALA A 726 -12.61 -22.24 -18.97
N ILE A 727 -12.56 -20.90 -18.89
CA ILE A 727 -12.11 -20.17 -17.68
C ILE A 727 -13.23 -19.99 -16.66
N THR A 728 -14.48 -19.90 -17.12
CA THR A 728 -15.64 -19.73 -16.24
C THR A 728 -15.77 -20.94 -15.30
N PRO A 729 -15.87 -20.74 -13.98
CA PRO A 729 -16.04 -21.85 -13.04
C PRO A 729 -17.28 -22.68 -13.42
N GLU A 730 -17.15 -24.01 -13.42
CA GLU A 730 -18.32 -24.88 -13.47
C GLU A 730 -19.19 -24.56 -12.24
N GLY A 731 -20.47 -24.24 -12.48
CA GLY A 731 -21.41 -24.00 -11.39
C GLY A 731 -21.51 -25.23 -10.47
N PRO A 732 -22.05 -25.08 -9.25
CA PRO A 732 -22.27 -26.23 -8.38
C PRO A 732 -23.06 -27.32 -9.13
N PRO A 733 -22.75 -28.61 -8.91
CA PRO A 733 -23.50 -29.70 -9.53
C PRO A 733 -24.99 -29.50 -9.27
N GLU A 734 -25.83 -29.73 -10.29
CA GLU A 734 -27.28 -29.63 -10.17
C GLU A 734 -27.73 -30.35 -8.90
N LEU A 735 -28.36 -29.59 -8.00
CA LEU A 735 -28.91 -30.15 -6.76
C LEU A 735 -29.89 -31.27 -7.16
N PRO A 736 -29.84 -32.45 -6.51
CA PRO A 736 -30.84 -33.47 -6.75
C PRO A 736 -32.24 -32.86 -6.52
N PRO A 737 -33.23 -33.22 -7.34
CA PRO A 737 -34.58 -32.69 -7.20
C PRO A 737 -35.08 -32.91 -5.78
N LEU A 738 -35.70 -31.88 -5.20
CA LEU A 738 -36.30 -31.95 -3.87
C LEU A 738 -37.17 -33.21 -3.77
N PRO A 739 -37.07 -34.00 -2.68
CA PRO A 739 -37.92 -35.17 -2.52
C PRO A 739 -39.39 -34.78 -2.65
N GLU A 740 -40.13 -35.48 -3.51
CA GLU A 740 -41.59 -35.29 -3.62
C GLU A 740 -42.27 -35.68 -2.31
N LEU A 741 -42.60 -34.68 -1.49
CA LEU A 741 -43.27 -34.85 -0.20
C LEU A 741 -44.65 -35.53 -0.32
N ASP A 742 -45.24 -35.54 -1.52
CA ASP A 742 -46.53 -36.16 -1.84
C ASP A 742 -46.52 -37.70 -1.76
N ARG A 743 -45.33 -38.33 -1.62
CA ARG A 743 -45.18 -39.79 -1.47
C ARG A 743 -45.07 -40.27 -0.02
N LEU A 744 -45.20 -39.38 0.97
CA LEU A 744 -45.25 -39.75 2.39
C LEU A 744 -46.62 -40.36 2.73
N HIS A 745 -46.75 -41.69 2.66
CA HIS A 745 -47.84 -42.42 3.29
C HIS A 745 -47.49 -42.72 4.75
N ILE A 746 -48.30 -42.24 5.69
CA ILE A 746 -48.29 -42.73 7.08
C ILE A 746 -48.78 -44.17 7.03
N SER A 747 -47.90 -45.13 7.32
CA SER A 747 -48.31 -46.52 7.55
C SER A 747 -48.99 -46.61 8.91
N ASP A 748 -50.28 -46.98 8.94
CA ASP A 748 -51.05 -47.27 10.16
C ASP A 748 -50.67 -48.60 10.84
N GLN A 749 -49.59 -49.27 10.38
CA GLN A 749 -49.10 -50.47 11.05
C GLN A 749 -48.31 -50.12 12.30
N VAL A 750 -49.01 -50.11 13.44
CA VAL A 750 -48.41 -50.12 14.77
C VAL A 750 -47.67 -51.46 14.96
N PRO A 751 -46.33 -51.46 15.14
CA PRO A 751 -45.60 -52.68 15.46
C PRO A 751 -46.11 -53.26 16.80
N PRO A 752 -46.27 -54.59 16.94
CA PRO A 752 -46.72 -55.18 18.19
C PRO A 752 -45.74 -54.83 19.32
N ARG A 753 -46.29 -54.29 20.41
CA ARG A 753 -45.56 -53.81 21.57
C ARG A 753 -44.79 -54.98 22.22
N PRO A 754 -43.44 -54.95 22.30
CA PRO A 754 -42.68 -55.95 23.05
C PRO A 754 -43.02 -55.86 24.56
N PRO A 755 -42.91 -56.96 25.33
CA PRO A 755 -43.11 -56.90 26.78
C PRO A 755 -42.09 -55.94 27.43
N LEU A 756 -42.58 -55.17 28.42
CA LEU A 756 -41.83 -54.13 29.13
C LEU A 756 -40.49 -54.68 29.67
N PRO A 757 -39.34 -54.09 29.28
CA PRO A 757 -38.13 -54.16 30.07
C PRO A 757 -38.36 -53.34 31.34
N THR A 758 -38.17 -53.95 32.50
CA THR A 758 -38.12 -53.27 33.79
C THR A 758 -36.95 -52.27 33.81
N GLY A 759 -37.24 -50.99 33.63
CA GLY A 759 -36.26 -49.90 33.68
C GLY A 759 -36.87 -48.59 33.17
N ASP A 760 -37.43 -47.80 34.09
CA ASP A 760 -38.35 -46.70 33.80
C ASP A 760 -37.67 -45.36 33.44
N HIS A 761 -36.50 -45.38 32.80
CA HIS A 761 -35.77 -44.15 32.47
C HIS A 761 -35.14 -44.24 31.06
N PRO A 762 -35.40 -43.28 30.13
CA PRO A 762 -34.51 -43.09 28.99
C PRO A 762 -33.08 -42.81 29.51
N PRO A 763 -32.02 -43.21 28.79
CA PRO A 763 -30.66 -42.87 29.19
C PRO A 763 -30.60 -41.35 29.43
N PRO A 764 -29.97 -40.89 30.53
CA PRO A 764 -29.85 -39.47 30.80
C PRO A 764 -29.23 -38.83 29.56
N ARG A 765 -29.90 -37.80 29.03
CA ARG A 765 -29.33 -36.98 27.96
C ARG A 765 -27.97 -36.52 28.51
N PRO A 766 -26.84 -36.87 27.88
CA PRO A 766 -25.57 -36.25 28.24
C PRO A 766 -25.79 -34.74 28.17
N PRO A 767 -25.11 -33.91 28.99
CA PRO A 767 -25.19 -32.47 28.81
C PRO A 767 -25.04 -32.19 27.31
N PRO A 768 -25.95 -31.37 26.71
CA PRO A 768 -25.79 -31.00 25.31
C PRO A 768 -24.33 -30.58 25.13
N PRO A 769 -23.63 -31.04 24.07
CA PRO A 769 -22.29 -30.53 23.83
C PRO A 769 -22.41 -29.01 23.90
N GLU A 770 -21.59 -28.37 24.74
CA GLU A 770 -21.48 -26.92 24.75
C GLU A 770 -21.25 -26.54 23.29
N THR A 771 -22.27 -26.01 22.64
CA THR A 771 -22.05 -25.40 21.34
C THR A 771 -21.16 -24.21 21.68
N ASP A 772 -19.94 -24.16 21.13
CA ASP A 772 -18.96 -23.06 21.25
C ASP A 772 -19.53 -21.64 20.96
N ASP A 773 -20.84 -21.55 20.71
CA ASP A 773 -21.62 -20.39 20.34
C ASP A 773 -22.44 -19.78 21.51
N GLU A 774 -22.52 -20.38 22.72
CA GLU A 774 -23.27 -19.76 23.85
C GLU A 774 -22.59 -18.49 24.41
N ASP A 775 -21.26 -18.39 24.32
CA ASP A 775 -20.49 -17.20 24.72
C ASP A 775 -20.61 -16.02 23.71
N GLU A 776 -21.27 -16.20 22.55
CA GLU A 776 -21.44 -15.15 21.53
C GLU A 776 -22.53 -14.12 21.87
N MET A 777 -23.41 -14.38 22.84
CA MET A 777 -24.59 -13.53 23.09
C MET A 777 -24.28 -12.15 23.71
N HIS A 778 -23.08 -11.92 24.27
CA HIS A 778 -22.76 -10.68 24.99
C HIS A 778 -21.32 -10.16 24.72
N PHE A 779 -20.95 -9.97 23.45
CA PHE A 779 -19.70 -9.26 23.14
C PHE A 779 -19.83 -7.77 23.53
N PRO A 780 -18.89 -7.18 24.32
CA PRO A 780 -18.99 -5.79 24.77
C PRO A 780 -19.05 -4.79 23.62
N VAL A 781 -19.95 -3.82 23.70
CA VAL A 781 -19.99 -2.70 22.74
C VAL A 781 -18.87 -1.71 23.06
N PRO A 782 -17.98 -1.38 22.09
CA PRO A 782 -16.88 -0.45 22.32
C PRO A 782 -17.37 0.97 22.63
N GLN A 783 -16.72 1.63 23.59
CA GLN A 783 -16.84 3.07 23.82
C GLN A 783 -15.77 3.83 23.02
N ALA A 784 -15.99 5.11 22.73
CA ALA A 784 -15.08 5.93 21.90
C ALA A 784 -13.64 6.04 22.45
N ASN A 785 -13.46 5.85 23.76
CA ASN A 785 -12.17 5.86 24.46
C ASN A 785 -11.49 4.48 24.56
N GLN A 786 -11.98 3.46 23.84
CA GLN A 786 -11.47 2.08 23.92
C GLN A 786 -11.01 1.56 22.53
N PRO A 787 -9.84 2.02 22.02
CA PRO A 787 -9.38 1.66 20.68
C PRO A 787 -9.06 0.16 20.52
N ILE A 788 -8.53 -0.51 21.55
CA ILE A 788 -8.28 -1.96 21.55
C ILE A 788 -9.59 -2.74 21.46
N MET A 789 -10.62 -2.34 22.23
CA MET A 789 -11.95 -2.94 22.16
C MET A 789 -12.58 -2.76 20.78
N MET A 790 -12.37 -1.59 20.15
CA MET A 790 -12.85 -1.34 18.79
C MET A 790 -12.20 -2.30 17.77
N ALA A 791 -10.90 -2.56 17.88
CA ALA A 791 -10.19 -3.53 17.05
C ALA A 791 -10.72 -4.95 17.27
N ALA A 792 -10.90 -5.36 18.53
CA ALA A 792 -11.47 -6.65 18.91
C ALA A 792 -12.88 -6.85 18.34
N HIS A 793 -13.74 -5.84 18.49
CA HIS A 793 -15.10 -5.84 17.95
C HIS A 793 -15.11 -5.89 16.41
N GLY A 794 -14.18 -5.18 15.75
CA GLY A 794 -14.01 -5.20 14.30
C GLY A 794 -13.65 -6.59 13.75
N LEU A 795 -12.78 -7.33 14.44
CA LEU A 795 -12.50 -8.74 14.10
C LEU A 795 -13.71 -9.62 14.38
N HIS A 796 -14.34 -9.47 15.56
CA HIS A 796 -15.52 -10.23 15.95
C HIS A 796 -16.66 -10.14 14.92
N GLN A 797 -16.94 -8.93 14.41
CA GLN A 797 -17.95 -8.72 13.38
C GLN A 797 -17.66 -9.46 12.06
N GLU A 798 -16.38 -9.61 11.69
CA GLU A 798 -15.99 -10.34 10.49
C GLU A 798 -16.11 -11.86 10.68
N VAL A 799 -15.75 -12.38 11.86
CA VAL A 799 -15.74 -13.82 12.11
C VAL A 799 -17.09 -14.37 12.52
N ARG A 800 -17.96 -13.57 13.16
CA ARG A 800 -19.30 -14.01 13.61
C ARG A 800 -20.23 -14.40 12.46
N GLN A 801 -19.98 -13.91 11.25
CA GLN A 801 -20.79 -14.27 10.08
C GLN A 801 -20.57 -15.72 9.64
N TRP A 802 -19.50 -16.37 10.14
CA TRP A 802 -19.10 -17.73 9.80
C TRP A 802 -19.37 -18.70 10.95
N SER A 803 -19.78 -19.92 10.62
CA SER A 803 -19.79 -21.03 11.58
C SER A 803 -18.35 -21.45 11.91
N SER A 804 -18.05 -21.64 13.21
CA SER A 804 -16.79 -22.20 13.68
C SER A 804 -16.74 -23.74 13.55
N LYS A 805 -17.89 -24.38 13.29
CA LYS A 805 -17.97 -25.83 13.14
C LYS A 805 -17.18 -26.27 11.91
N ASP A 806 -16.20 -27.15 12.12
CA ASP A 806 -15.28 -27.63 11.09
C ASP A 806 -14.45 -26.50 10.42
N ASN A 807 -14.19 -25.41 11.15
CA ASN A 807 -13.37 -24.29 10.68
C ASN A 807 -12.50 -23.70 11.82
N ASP A 808 -11.32 -24.30 12.00
CA ASP A 808 -10.38 -23.93 13.07
C ASP A 808 -9.80 -22.52 12.91
N ILE A 809 -9.73 -21.98 11.68
CA ILE A 809 -9.30 -20.59 11.42
C ILE A 809 -10.31 -19.62 12.05
N VAL A 810 -11.60 -19.84 11.79
CA VAL A 810 -12.68 -19.02 12.35
C VAL A 810 -12.72 -19.18 13.88
N ALA A 811 -12.57 -20.40 14.40
CA ALA A 811 -12.55 -20.65 15.84
C ALA A 811 -11.39 -19.92 16.55
N ALA A 812 -10.17 -20.02 16.00
CA ALA A 812 -9.00 -19.31 16.54
C ALA A 812 -9.17 -17.78 16.47
N ALA A 813 -9.69 -17.25 15.35
CA ALA A 813 -9.92 -15.82 15.20
C ALA A 813 -11.03 -15.29 16.15
N LYS A 814 -12.09 -16.07 16.42
CA LYS A 814 -13.09 -15.76 17.46
C LYS A 814 -12.45 -15.69 18.85
N LYS A 815 -11.64 -16.70 19.20
CA LYS A 815 -10.88 -16.72 20.46
C LYS A 815 -9.98 -15.49 20.60
N MET A 816 -9.29 -15.09 19.53
CA MET A 816 -8.47 -13.88 19.52
C MET A 816 -9.29 -12.61 19.78
N ALA A 817 -10.48 -12.47 19.19
CA ALA A 817 -11.33 -11.30 19.43
C ALA A 817 -11.77 -11.20 20.91
N ILE A 818 -12.13 -12.32 21.53
CA ILE A 818 -12.51 -12.38 22.95
C ILE A 818 -11.32 -12.03 23.84
N LEU A 819 -10.15 -12.64 23.58
CA LEU A 819 -8.93 -12.34 24.34
C LEU A 819 -8.48 -10.88 24.17
N MET A 820 -8.65 -10.30 22.98
CA MET A 820 -8.32 -8.90 22.73
C MET A 820 -9.28 -7.94 23.46
N ALA A 821 -10.56 -8.29 23.56
CA ALA A 821 -11.51 -7.56 24.40
C ALA A 821 -11.10 -7.61 25.89
N LYS A 822 -10.65 -8.77 26.38
CA LYS A 822 -10.08 -8.91 27.74
C LYS A 822 -8.81 -8.08 27.91
N LEU A 823 -7.90 -8.08 26.92
CA LEU A 823 -6.69 -7.26 26.94
C LEU A 823 -7.02 -5.77 27.10
N SER A 824 -8.06 -5.29 26.41
CA SER A 824 -8.52 -3.89 26.53
C SER A 824 -8.94 -3.50 27.95
N GLN A 825 -9.46 -4.44 28.75
CA GLN A 825 -9.82 -4.20 30.15
C GLN A 825 -8.57 -4.20 31.04
N LEU A 826 -7.69 -5.19 30.85
CA LEU A 826 -6.46 -5.38 31.63
C LEU A 826 -5.48 -4.21 31.48
N VAL A 827 -5.34 -3.65 30.27
CA VAL A 827 -4.45 -2.49 30.02
C VAL A 827 -4.88 -1.25 30.80
N ARG A 828 -6.17 -1.13 31.12
CA ARG A 828 -6.75 -0.03 31.92
C ARG A 828 -6.73 -0.30 33.42
N GLY A 829 -6.23 -1.46 33.86
CA GLY A 829 -6.26 -1.90 35.25
C GLY A 829 -7.65 -2.33 35.74
N GLU A 830 -8.60 -2.53 34.83
CA GLU A 830 -9.95 -2.99 35.16
C GLU A 830 -9.98 -4.52 35.19
N GLY A 831 -10.11 -5.11 36.38
CA GLY A 831 -10.47 -6.53 36.54
C GLY A 831 -9.35 -7.57 36.37
N GLY A 832 -8.07 -7.21 36.53
CA GLY A 832 -6.98 -8.21 36.57
C GLY A 832 -5.61 -7.67 36.96
N THR A 833 -4.67 -8.60 37.13
CA THR A 833 -3.30 -8.40 37.63
C THR A 833 -2.28 -8.15 36.50
N LYS A 834 -1.04 -7.76 36.85
CA LYS A 834 0.07 -7.69 35.86
C LYS A 834 0.31 -9.05 35.19
N LYS A 835 0.14 -10.13 35.97
CA LYS A 835 0.23 -11.51 35.51
C LYS A 835 -0.88 -11.86 34.50
N ASP A 836 -2.11 -11.41 34.75
CA ASP A 836 -3.23 -11.61 33.82
C ASP A 836 -2.99 -10.91 32.49
N LEU A 837 -2.44 -9.68 32.50
CA LEU A 837 -2.09 -8.95 31.27
C LEU A 837 -1.10 -9.74 30.41
N ILE A 838 -0.02 -10.23 31.02
CA ILE A 838 1.01 -11.01 30.33
C ILE A 838 0.45 -12.34 29.82
N SER A 839 -0.34 -13.05 30.64
CA SER A 839 -0.96 -14.32 30.25
C SER A 839 -1.96 -14.15 29.11
N CYS A 840 -2.71 -13.05 29.10
CA CYS A 840 -3.63 -12.71 28.04
C CYS A 840 -2.88 -12.46 26.73
N ALA A 841 -1.82 -11.65 26.74
CA ALA A 841 -0.99 -11.39 25.56
C ALA A 841 -0.35 -12.67 24.99
N LYS A 842 0.11 -13.58 25.84
CA LYS A 842 0.60 -14.91 25.43
C LYS A 842 -0.47 -15.76 24.76
N SER A 843 -1.67 -15.81 25.36
CA SER A 843 -2.79 -16.56 24.79
C SER A 843 -3.21 -16.01 23.43
N ILE A 844 -3.13 -14.69 23.23
CA ILE A 844 -3.37 -14.04 21.94
C ILE A 844 -2.29 -14.44 20.93
N ALA A 845 -1.02 -14.40 21.33
CA ALA A 845 0.10 -14.78 20.48
C ALA A 845 0.01 -16.25 20.03
N GLU A 846 -0.28 -17.17 20.95
CA GLU A 846 -0.49 -18.60 20.64
C GLU A 846 -1.66 -18.82 19.67
N ALA A 847 -2.80 -18.16 19.89
CA ALA A 847 -3.93 -18.23 18.97
C ALA A 847 -3.60 -17.63 17.58
N SER A 848 -2.77 -16.60 17.53
CA SER A 848 -2.29 -15.98 16.29
C SER A 848 -1.34 -16.89 15.50
N GLU A 849 -0.49 -17.66 16.19
CA GLU A 849 0.36 -18.68 15.59
C GLU A 849 -0.48 -19.80 14.97
N GLU A 850 -1.57 -20.20 15.63
CA GLU A 850 -2.49 -21.21 15.11
C GLU A 850 -3.22 -20.73 13.84
N VAL A 851 -3.73 -19.49 13.81
CA VAL A 851 -4.28 -18.86 12.60
C VAL A 851 -3.25 -18.89 11.47
N THR A 852 -2.00 -18.52 11.77
CA THR A 852 -0.91 -18.49 10.78
C THR A 852 -0.60 -19.89 10.24
N ARG A 853 -0.52 -20.89 11.13
CA ARG A 853 -0.24 -22.29 10.78
C ARG A 853 -1.31 -22.85 9.84
N LEU A 854 -2.58 -22.66 10.19
CA LEU A 854 -3.72 -23.10 9.39
C LEU A 854 -3.81 -22.38 8.05
N ALA A 855 -3.58 -21.06 8.04
CA ALA A 855 -3.52 -20.26 6.81
C ALA A 855 -2.41 -20.74 5.87
N LYS A 856 -1.22 -21.06 6.39
CA LYS A 856 -0.11 -21.61 5.60
C LYS A 856 -0.41 -22.99 5.03
N GLU A 857 -1.08 -23.86 5.79
CA GLU A 857 -1.50 -25.16 5.26
C GLU A 857 -2.55 -25.02 4.15
N LEU A 858 -3.54 -24.15 4.33
CA LEU A 858 -4.51 -23.84 3.29
C LEU A 858 -3.84 -23.24 2.04
N ALA A 859 -2.88 -22.33 2.23
CA ALA A 859 -2.09 -21.76 1.16
C ALA A 859 -1.34 -22.85 0.38
N ARG A 860 -0.78 -23.86 1.06
CA ARG A 860 -0.09 -25.01 0.42
C ARG A 860 -1.02 -25.85 -0.44
N GLN A 861 -2.30 -25.92 -0.10
CA GLN A 861 -3.30 -26.69 -0.83
C GLN A 861 -4.00 -25.88 -1.94
N CYS A 862 -3.83 -24.56 -1.94
CA CYS A 862 -4.40 -23.67 -2.93
C CYS A 862 -3.72 -23.85 -4.29
N THR A 863 -4.50 -24.13 -5.34
CA THR A 863 -4.03 -24.28 -6.71
C THR A 863 -3.84 -22.95 -7.43
N ASP A 864 -4.39 -21.85 -6.92
CA ASP A 864 -4.23 -20.51 -7.48
C ASP A 864 -3.02 -19.81 -6.85
N LYS A 865 -1.99 -19.54 -7.66
CA LYS A 865 -0.72 -18.94 -7.20
C LYS A 865 -0.90 -17.53 -6.66
N ARG A 866 -1.78 -16.71 -7.25
CA ARG A 866 -2.08 -15.34 -6.79
C ARG A 866 -2.77 -15.37 -5.42
N MET A 867 -3.82 -16.18 -5.28
CA MET A 867 -4.55 -16.32 -4.00
C MET A 867 -3.63 -16.84 -2.89
N ARG A 868 -2.82 -17.86 -3.20
CA ARG A 868 -1.80 -18.39 -2.28
C ARG A 868 -0.80 -17.32 -1.85
N THR A 869 -0.26 -16.56 -2.80
CA THR A 869 0.72 -15.51 -2.51
C THR A 869 0.11 -14.42 -1.64
N ASN A 870 -1.13 -14.00 -1.93
CA ASN A 870 -1.84 -13.01 -1.12
C ASN A 870 -2.07 -13.52 0.32
N LEU A 871 -2.54 -14.76 0.48
CA LEU A 871 -2.73 -15.37 1.80
C LEU A 871 -1.43 -15.45 2.60
N LEU A 872 -0.32 -15.86 1.95
CA LEU A 872 0.99 -15.89 2.59
C LEU A 872 1.44 -14.49 3.01
N GLN A 873 1.33 -13.49 2.14
CA GLN A 873 1.72 -12.10 2.45
C GLN A 873 1.00 -11.52 3.67
N VAL A 874 -0.31 -11.79 3.82
CA VAL A 874 -1.06 -11.28 4.99
C VAL A 874 -0.78 -12.08 6.25
N CYS A 875 -0.66 -13.41 6.15
CA CYS A 875 -0.49 -14.26 7.33
C CYS A 875 0.95 -14.25 7.89
N GLU A 876 1.97 -14.01 7.08
CA GLU A 876 3.38 -13.99 7.51
C GLU A 876 3.75 -12.79 8.38
N ARG A 877 2.87 -11.78 8.46
CA ARG A 877 3.03 -10.61 9.32
C ARG A 877 2.62 -10.89 10.76
N ILE A 878 1.67 -11.81 10.94
CA ILE A 878 1.05 -12.14 12.22
C ILE A 878 2.09 -12.56 13.28
N PRO A 879 3.07 -13.45 12.99
CA PRO A 879 4.07 -13.85 13.98
C PRO A 879 4.88 -12.69 14.55
N THR A 880 5.38 -11.79 13.70
CA THR A 880 6.14 -10.61 14.15
C THR A 880 5.27 -9.68 15.01
N ILE A 881 4.03 -9.41 14.59
CA ILE A 881 3.10 -8.57 15.36
C ILE A 881 2.78 -9.22 16.72
N GLY A 882 2.58 -10.54 16.74
CA GLY A 882 2.37 -11.31 17.97
C GLY A 882 3.57 -11.28 18.92
N THR A 883 4.80 -11.35 18.39
CA THR A 883 6.03 -11.17 19.18
C THR A 883 6.13 -9.78 19.78
N GLN A 884 5.86 -8.75 18.98
CA GLN A 884 5.80 -7.37 19.46
C GLN A 884 4.72 -7.20 20.55
N LEU A 885 3.54 -7.83 20.41
CA LEU A 885 2.48 -7.80 21.42
C LEU A 885 2.97 -8.35 22.77
N LYS A 886 3.69 -9.48 22.78
CA LYS A 886 4.29 -10.06 24.00
C LYS A 886 5.23 -9.07 24.68
N ILE A 887 6.10 -8.41 23.92
CA ILE A 887 7.10 -7.48 24.44
C ILE A 887 6.43 -6.21 24.97
N LEU A 888 5.54 -5.59 24.20
CA LEU A 888 4.81 -4.37 24.59
C LEU A 888 3.93 -4.60 25.82
N SER A 889 3.26 -5.76 25.91
CA SER A 889 2.47 -6.12 27.09
C SER A 889 3.34 -6.29 28.33
N THR A 890 4.54 -6.83 28.18
CA THR A 890 5.53 -6.94 29.27
C THR A 890 5.98 -5.55 29.73
N VAL A 891 6.25 -4.63 28.81
CA VAL A 891 6.59 -3.23 29.14
C VAL A 891 5.45 -2.57 29.91
N LYS A 892 4.21 -2.66 29.42
CA LYS A 892 3.03 -2.11 30.11
C LYS A 892 2.82 -2.72 31.49
N ALA A 893 3.04 -4.03 31.64
CA ALA A 893 2.97 -4.71 32.93
C ALA A 893 3.96 -4.12 33.95
N THR A 894 5.18 -3.74 33.55
CA THR A 894 6.14 -3.08 34.47
C THR A 894 5.74 -1.67 34.90
N MET A 895 4.75 -1.06 34.24
CA MET A 895 4.29 0.32 34.51
C MET A 895 2.93 0.36 35.23
N LEU A 896 2.16 -0.73 35.16
CA LEU A 896 0.89 -0.90 35.87
C LEU A 896 1.06 -0.78 37.39
N GLY A 897 0.33 0.17 38.00
CA GLY A 897 0.25 0.35 39.45
C GLY A 897 1.50 0.98 40.11
N ALA A 898 2.47 1.47 39.34
CA ALA A 898 3.75 1.98 39.87
C ALA A 898 3.69 3.39 40.48
N GLN A 899 2.52 4.05 40.55
CA GLN A 899 2.39 5.45 40.96
C GLN A 899 1.47 5.64 42.18
N ALA A 900 1.84 6.56 43.05
CA ALA A 900 1.01 6.99 44.17
C ALA A 900 -0.10 7.94 43.66
N PRO A 901 -1.36 7.77 44.11
CA PRO A 901 -2.45 8.67 43.75
C PRO A 901 -2.17 10.11 44.19
N PHE A 902 -2.47 11.09 43.33
CA PHE A 902 -2.48 12.50 43.72
C PHE A 902 -3.89 12.87 44.22
N PRO A 903 -4.04 13.40 45.45
CA PRO A 903 -5.32 13.92 45.90
C PRO A 903 -5.62 15.23 45.18
N VAL A 904 -6.74 15.30 44.44
CA VAL A 904 -7.29 16.58 43.98
C VAL A 904 -8.14 17.23 45.08
N PRO A 905 -8.30 18.57 45.08
CA PRO A 905 -9.01 19.30 46.14
C PRO A 905 -10.46 18.87 46.39
N ASP A 906 -11.06 18.10 45.48
CA ASP A 906 -12.43 17.58 45.53
C ASP A 906 -12.51 16.15 46.10
N GLY A 907 -11.43 15.64 46.72
CA GLY A 907 -11.40 14.32 47.37
C GLY A 907 -11.34 13.13 46.42
N ARG A 908 -11.20 13.36 45.10
CA ARG A 908 -10.91 12.30 44.11
C ARG A 908 -9.42 12.04 44.08
N GLU A 909 -9.04 10.79 43.83
CA GLU A 909 -7.66 10.41 43.54
C GLU A 909 -7.51 10.31 42.03
N ILE A 910 -6.58 11.08 41.45
CA ILE A 910 -6.25 10.98 40.02
C ILE A 910 -4.88 10.32 39.91
N VAL A 911 -4.84 9.16 39.27
CA VAL A 911 -3.60 8.53 38.82
C VAL A 911 -3.32 9.04 37.41
N CYS A 912 -2.35 9.94 37.27
CA CYS A 912 -1.94 10.47 35.97
C CYS A 912 -0.73 9.68 35.48
N GLY A 913 -0.91 8.82 34.47
CA GLY A 913 0.16 8.01 33.90
C GLY A 913 1.37 8.86 33.50
N THR A 914 2.58 8.35 33.71
CA THR A 914 3.81 8.99 33.21
C THR A 914 3.76 9.06 31.69
N GLU A 915 4.46 10.02 31.08
CA GLU A 915 4.60 10.10 29.63
C GLU A 915 5.05 8.76 29.02
N GLU A 916 5.98 8.05 29.68
CA GLU A 916 6.40 6.69 29.29
C GLU A 916 5.26 5.63 29.32
N ASP A 917 4.29 5.76 30.23
CA ASP A 917 3.17 4.81 30.35
C ASP A 917 2.10 5.08 29.29
N GLN A 918 1.88 6.37 28.96
CA GLN A 918 1.00 6.76 27.86
C GLN A 918 1.58 6.28 26.52
N GLU A 919 2.86 6.54 26.25
CA GLU A 919 3.54 6.06 25.04
C GLU A 919 3.52 4.51 24.93
N ALA A 920 3.70 3.79 26.05
CA ALA A 920 3.63 2.33 26.06
C ALA A 920 2.22 1.84 25.68
N THR A 921 1.20 2.54 26.18
CA THR A 921 -0.19 2.25 25.88
C THR A 921 -0.48 2.51 24.41
N ASP A 922 -0.06 3.64 23.87
CA ASP A 922 -0.32 4.04 22.48
C ASP A 922 0.31 3.04 21.48
N MET A 923 1.54 2.60 21.72
CA MET A 923 2.16 1.57 20.88
C MET A 923 1.48 0.21 21.00
N LEU A 924 1.04 -0.16 22.21
CA LEU A 924 0.29 -1.41 22.43
C LEU A 924 -1.05 -1.37 21.70
N VAL A 925 -1.73 -0.23 21.69
CA VAL A 925 -2.96 0.01 20.94
C VAL A 925 -2.71 -0.18 19.44
N GLY A 926 -1.69 0.48 18.89
CA GLY A 926 -1.34 0.35 17.47
C GLY A 926 -1.01 -1.10 17.08
N ASN A 927 -0.19 -1.78 17.88
CA ASN A 927 0.13 -3.19 17.64
C ASN A 927 -1.12 -4.09 17.70
N ALA A 928 -2.02 -3.88 18.67
CA ALA A 928 -3.27 -4.63 18.77
C ALA A 928 -4.19 -4.40 17.55
N GLN A 929 -4.32 -3.17 17.08
CA GLN A 929 -5.07 -2.82 15.87
C GLN A 929 -4.51 -3.54 14.65
N ASN A 930 -3.20 -3.48 14.45
CA ASN A 930 -2.51 -4.15 13.34
C ASN A 930 -2.69 -5.66 13.37
N LEU A 931 -2.66 -6.28 14.56
CA LEU A 931 -2.87 -7.71 14.72
C LEU A 931 -4.30 -8.10 14.32
N MET A 932 -5.31 -7.40 14.85
CA MET A 932 -6.71 -7.69 14.53
C MET A 932 -7.02 -7.49 13.05
N GLN A 933 -6.46 -6.45 12.43
CA GLN A 933 -6.60 -6.20 11.00
C GLN A 933 -5.91 -7.29 10.15
N SER A 934 -4.68 -7.68 10.49
CA SER A 934 -3.95 -8.75 9.77
C SER A 934 -4.67 -10.10 9.85
N VAL A 935 -5.24 -10.43 11.02
CA VAL A 935 -6.04 -11.65 11.20
C VAL A 935 -7.33 -11.58 10.39
N LYS A 936 -8.01 -10.43 10.39
CA LYS A 936 -9.22 -10.20 9.60
C LYS A 936 -8.97 -10.39 8.10
N GLU A 937 -7.89 -9.82 7.58
CA GLU A 937 -7.45 -9.99 6.18
C GLU A 937 -7.09 -11.44 5.88
N THR A 938 -6.43 -12.12 6.81
CA THR A 938 -6.08 -13.55 6.68
C THR A 938 -7.33 -14.42 6.61
N VAL A 939 -8.38 -14.16 7.41
CA VAL A 939 -9.66 -14.88 7.33
C VAL A 939 -10.32 -14.69 5.97
N ARG A 940 -10.36 -13.46 5.44
CA ARG A 940 -10.90 -13.16 4.11
C ARG A 940 -10.09 -13.83 2.98
N ALA A 941 -8.77 -13.75 3.05
CA ALA A 941 -7.88 -14.38 2.07
C ALA A 941 -7.96 -15.91 2.13
N ALA A 942 -8.15 -16.49 3.32
CA ALA A 942 -8.35 -17.92 3.51
C ALA A 942 -9.67 -18.39 2.91
N GLU A 943 -10.76 -17.65 3.12
CA GLU A 943 -12.05 -17.93 2.49
C GLU A 943 -11.93 -17.94 0.96
N ALA A 944 -11.31 -16.90 0.38
CA ALA A 944 -11.09 -16.82 -1.06
C ALA A 944 -10.23 -17.98 -1.60
N ALA A 945 -9.11 -18.29 -0.93
CA ALA A 945 -8.22 -19.39 -1.31
C ALA A 945 -8.91 -20.77 -1.21
N SER A 946 -9.90 -20.91 -0.34
CA SER A 946 -10.62 -22.17 -0.14
C SER A 946 -11.48 -22.61 -1.33
N ILE A 947 -11.77 -21.68 -2.25
CA ILE A 947 -12.52 -21.97 -3.49
C ILE A 947 -11.66 -22.77 -4.47
N LYS A 948 -10.32 -22.62 -4.42
CA LYS A 948 -9.36 -23.19 -5.36
C LYS A 948 -8.40 -24.14 -4.63
N ILE A 949 -8.92 -25.25 -4.11
CA ILE A 949 -8.14 -26.28 -3.40
C ILE A 949 -7.93 -27.49 -4.31
N ARG A 950 -6.79 -28.18 -4.17
CA ARG A 950 -6.55 -29.48 -4.83
C ARG A 950 -7.63 -30.50 -4.49
N THR A 951 -8.08 -31.25 -5.50
CA THR A 951 -9.17 -32.24 -5.39
C THR A 951 -8.85 -33.42 -4.46
N ASP A 952 -7.58 -33.67 -4.17
CA ASP A 952 -7.08 -34.76 -3.32
C ASP A 952 -6.78 -34.37 -1.86
N ALA A 953 -6.94 -33.09 -1.48
CA ALA A 953 -6.34 -32.53 -0.27
C ALA A 953 -6.96 -32.96 1.09
N GLY A 954 -8.05 -33.74 1.11
CA GLY A 954 -8.54 -34.41 2.33
C GLY A 954 -9.04 -33.53 3.49
N ILE A 955 -8.85 -32.21 3.45
CA ILE A 955 -9.27 -31.26 4.49
C ILE A 955 -10.25 -30.27 3.86
N ARG A 956 -11.47 -30.19 4.40
CA ARG A 956 -12.50 -29.22 3.99
C ARG A 956 -12.80 -28.29 5.16
N LEU A 957 -12.02 -27.22 5.31
CA LEU A 957 -12.46 -26.08 6.13
C LEU A 957 -13.83 -25.64 5.61
N ARG A 958 -14.85 -25.67 6.47
CA ARG A 958 -16.23 -25.45 6.05
C ARG A 958 -16.59 -23.98 6.18
N TRP A 959 -16.66 -23.28 5.05
CA TRP A 959 -17.11 -21.89 4.99
C TRP A 959 -18.62 -21.83 4.85
N VAL A 960 -19.34 -21.74 5.98
CA VAL A 960 -20.80 -21.62 6.02
C VAL A 960 -21.20 -20.33 6.70
N ARG A 961 -22.00 -19.50 6.03
CA ARG A 961 -22.60 -18.32 6.66
C ARG A 961 -23.60 -18.74 7.73
N LYS A 962 -23.56 -18.10 8.89
CA LYS A 962 -24.59 -18.28 9.94
C LYS A 962 -25.94 -17.80 9.39
N GLN A 963 -26.84 -18.74 9.16
CA GLN A 963 -28.24 -18.48 8.85
C GLN A 963 -29.04 -18.45 10.16
N PRO A 964 -30.17 -17.72 10.25
CA PRO A 964 -30.98 -17.63 11.47
C PRO A 964 -31.41 -18.98 12.07
N TRP A 965 -31.48 -20.04 11.26
CA TRP A 965 -31.91 -21.38 11.69
C TRP A 965 -30.78 -22.32 12.14
N TYR A 966 -29.51 -21.88 12.12
CA TYR A 966 -28.36 -22.66 12.63
C TYR A 966 -28.12 -22.48 14.15
N GLN A 967 -29.04 -21.81 14.86
CA GLN A 967 -28.99 -21.51 16.29
C GLN A 967 -29.75 -22.51 17.19
N TYR A 968 -30.20 -23.65 16.67
CA TYR A 968 -30.96 -24.64 17.43
C TYR A 968 -30.29 -26.01 17.52
#